data_AF-A0A972N867-F1
#
_entry.id   AF-A0A972N867-F1
#
_cell.length_a   1.000
_cell.length_b   1.000
_cell.length_c   1.000
_cell.angle_alpha   90.00
_cell.angle_beta   90.00
_cell.angle_gamma   90.00
#
_symmetry.space_group_name_H-M   'P 1'
#
loop_
_entity.id
_entity.type
_entity.pdbx_description
1 polymer ?
#
loop_
_entity_poly.entity_id
_entity_poly.type
_entity_poly.pdbx_seq_one_letter_code
_entity_poly.pdbx_strand_id
1 'polypeptide(L)'
;MKKCQGLFWGGLAAVGLGIGILHLARTHQGAPTTPFFSWPLAAGFLLLGLILLARACPEHVAPTWTFIRGPWVGVALAVVLLVAAAARLYRLDRVPPGLWLDETDIAKQALDIVRGARPKPWHVARLEIPWLYHYYVAGFYALLGPGYLTVKLPHVLISILTAGMLYLLARELLDEPYALFAALLWATMRWSINMSRWGHANAMALFWYVTVLWLLWRARQRSSWGYWLGAGVALGLSQYTYQAARSLVPLTLLLLLYWWVKDRPAGFGPRVGLLFLAFGLVYAPLAHTYIQQPRLFWERSKAISIFNPLFTRDPWAALRGNVGKYLGMFFYVGDPNGRHNIPGYPVVDPITAGLMVVGLARMLRARTRDRHVLLFLWLGTFLLAGILTTEAPNTFRVYGMTPALALVAALGLQELAEHIPRSRVLLPLLILPIAYWNLYTYFQVQAEHPAVVAMFNVGPTRVGQYITTLPEDAAIYLDRDFWAFSPIEVINPGRKLTRLKTPFHIPPPDASRPVVYILGNYGRLLLPYLRQLYPEAQVDVDYGPHHTFVYAGVRLSAAQVARRGLLTPAGHVVPVPPDAGEEGALHGGLVLPQPGVYGLRVEGVSAVRWQMGQTTVVDEPGRPVTVTLPGGLVPVQLSWNARPSARVRFLWRPPGQSTWEPVPADRWFPLDVPTGGLLAQWFEGGGLRSLPVTVTHAPLLFADNAGNLATSAMRWTGAIHIPRDGMYTFALSSDDGSRLWIDGELVVDNWGLHGAGWVEGQVHLQAGWHPLRLDYIDNGGSHWFEWQWAPPGEARGPVPARVLAWRPQDVQLALRPPSEPPPGIPVFDAGGRRIGWVPLAAARLSDPTFNRPIADANFQKWPMKLGDRMYERGIGVYGPGELEFHLGGAYRLLEGLVGVDRDTYGDAHTQVQIIGDGKVLWDSGEMHPWDPPRTFRVDVTGVRVLILRQIEEGHFEGRGDGVDWVDIRLRK
;
A
#
# COMPACT_ATOMS: atom_id res chain seq x y z
N MET A 1 -12.14 50.45 -41.34
CA MET A 1 -13.27 49.77 -40.64
C MET A 1 -13.54 48.35 -41.12
N LYS A 2 -13.94 48.09 -42.38
CA LYS A 2 -14.26 46.72 -42.88
C LYS A 2 -13.13 45.69 -42.69
N LYS A 3 -11.86 46.08 -42.93
CA LYS A 3 -10.68 45.22 -42.73
C LYS A 3 -10.41 44.86 -41.26
N CYS A 4 -10.67 45.77 -40.33
CA CYS A 4 -10.57 45.53 -38.89
C CYS A 4 -11.72 44.64 -38.38
N GLN A 5 -12.94 44.82 -38.89
CA GLN A 5 -14.07 43.93 -38.59
C GLN A 5 -13.79 42.50 -39.06
N GLY A 6 -13.24 42.31 -40.27
CA GLY A 6 -12.88 40.97 -40.76
C GLY A 6 -11.82 40.27 -39.91
N LEU A 7 -10.78 41.00 -39.47
CA LEU A 7 -9.76 40.48 -38.55
C LEU A 7 -10.32 40.19 -37.15
N PHE A 8 -11.26 41.01 -36.67
CA PHE A 8 -11.91 40.82 -35.37
C PHE A 8 -12.77 39.55 -35.36
N TRP A 9 -13.65 39.38 -36.35
CA TRP A 9 -14.49 38.19 -36.47
C TRP A 9 -13.67 36.93 -36.79
N GLY A 10 -12.66 37.03 -37.65
CA GLY A 10 -11.73 35.92 -37.91
C GLY A 10 -10.91 35.52 -36.68
N GLY A 11 -10.53 36.49 -35.87
CA GLY A 11 -9.87 36.26 -34.59
C GLY A 11 -10.77 35.57 -33.56
N LEU A 12 -12.01 36.04 -33.38
CA LEU A 12 -13.01 35.37 -32.54
C LEU A 12 -13.32 33.96 -33.02
N ALA A 13 -13.44 33.74 -34.34
CA ALA A 13 -13.68 32.43 -34.92
C ALA A 13 -12.51 31.46 -34.65
N ALA A 14 -11.26 31.92 -34.82
CA ALA A 14 -10.08 31.11 -34.51
C ALA A 14 -9.96 30.79 -33.02
N VAL A 15 -10.26 31.74 -32.13
CA VAL A 15 -10.34 31.46 -30.68
C VAL A 15 -11.46 30.45 -30.37
N GLY A 16 -12.64 30.62 -30.96
CA GLY A 16 -13.77 29.70 -30.80
C GLY A 16 -13.47 28.27 -31.29
N LEU A 17 -12.79 28.14 -32.43
CA LEU A 17 -12.29 26.86 -32.95
C LEU A 17 -11.26 26.23 -32.00
N GLY A 18 -10.31 27.02 -31.50
CA GLY A 18 -9.35 26.55 -30.51
C GLY A 18 -10.03 26.01 -29.24
N ILE A 19 -11.01 26.75 -28.71
CA ILE A 19 -11.81 26.33 -27.54
C ILE A 19 -12.65 25.07 -27.85
N GLY A 20 -13.28 25.02 -29.04
CA GLY A 20 -14.07 23.87 -29.48
C GLY A 20 -13.23 22.59 -29.61
N ILE A 21 -12.02 22.69 -30.16
CA ILE A 21 -11.06 21.58 -30.25
C ILE A 21 -10.62 21.12 -28.85
N LEU A 22 -10.38 22.06 -27.91
CA LEU A 22 -10.07 21.70 -26.52
C LEU A 22 -11.26 21.03 -25.81
N HIS A 23 -12.49 21.44 -26.12
CA HIS A 23 -13.71 20.83 -25.56
C HIS A 23 -13.94 19.42 -26.10
N LEU A 24 -13.77 19.20 -27.41
CA LEU A 24 -13.85 17.87 -28.05
C LEU A 24 -12.73 16.93 -27.57
N ALA A 25 -11.51 17.44 -27.40
CA ALA A 25 -10.41 16.67 -26.82
C ALA A 25 -10.71 16.25 -25.37
N ARG A 26 -11.54 17.02 -24.66
CA ARG A 26 -11.96 16.75 -23.28
C ARG A 26 -13.11 15.73 -23.17
N THR A 27 -13.99 15.60 -24.16
CA THR A 27 -15.09 14.61 -24.12
C THR A 27 -14.64 13.20 -24.48
N HIS A 28 -13.55 13.05 -25.23
CA HIS A 28 -13.01 11.76 -25.70
C HIS A 28 -11.80 11.26 -24.88
N GLN A 29 -11.83 11.46 -23.56
CA GLN A 29 -10.73 11.14 -22.63
C GLN A 29 -10.44 9.63 -22.44
N GLY A 30 -11.14 8.74 -23.14
CA GLY A 30 -10.93 7.28 -23.08
C GLY A 30 -9.92 6.71 -24.08
N ALA A 31 -9.46 7.49 -25.08
CA ALA A 31 -8.56 6.99 -26.13
C ALA A 31 -7.17 7.68 -26.06
N PRO A 32 -6.05 6.93 -26.13
CA PRO A 32 -4.70 7.48 -26.06
C PRO A 32 -4.31 8.39 -27.25
N THR A 33 -5.09 8.40 -28.33
CA THR A 33 -4.80 9.13 -29.58
C THR A 33 -5.47 10.49 -29.67
N THR A 34 -6.48 10.80 -28.85
CA THR A 34 -7.24 12.05 -28.94
C THR A 34 -6.43 13.33 -28.67
N PRO A 35 -5.40 13.34 -27.79
CA PRO A 35 -4.55 14.51 -27.57
C PRO A 35 -3.62 14.83 -28.75
N PHE A 36 -3.31 13.85 -29.61
CA PHE A 36 -2.20 13.92 -30.58
C PHE A 36 -2.33 15.05 -31.61
N PHE A 37 -3.53 15.27 -32.15
CA PHE A 37 -3.78 16.33 -33.14
C PHE A 37 -4.48 17.55 -32.54
N SER A 38 -5.31 17.34 -31.52
CA SER A 38 -6.18 18.40 -30.98
C SER A 38 -5.40 19.47 -30.20
N TRP A 39 -4.31 19.11 -29.51
CA TRP A 39 -3.58 20.05 -28.63
C TRP A 39 -2.71 21.06 -29.39
N PRO A 40 -1.82 20.64 -30.32
CA PRO A 40 -1.03 21.60 -31.12
C PRO A 40 -1.94 22.43 -32.04
N LEU A 41 -3.00 21.82 -32.56
CA LEU A 41 -3.98 22.48 -33.42
C LEU A 41 -4.77 23.54 -32.64
N ALA A 42 -5.26 23.22 -31.44
CA ALA A 42 -5.92 24.19 -30.56
C ALA A 42 -4.97 25.33 -30.16
N ALA A 43 -3.74 25.02 -29.76
CA ALA A 43 -2.73 26.04 -29.45
C ALA A 43 -2.46 26.95 -30.65
N GLY A 44 -2.33 26.37 -31.85
CA GLY A 44 -2.18 27.11 -33.11
C GLY A 44 -3.36 28.04 -33.40
N PHE A 45 -4.60 27.56 -33.25
CA PHE A 45 -5.80 28.37 -33.44
C PHE A 45 -5.99 29.46 -32.38
N LEU A 46 -5.66 29.19 -31.12
CA LEU A 46 -5.67 30.19 -30.05
C LEU A 46 -4.63 31.28 -30.30
N LEU A 47 -3.39 30.91 -30.65
CA LEU A 47 -2.35 31.87 -31.03
C LEU A 47 -2.75 32.69 -32.25
N LEU A 48 -3.25 32.03 -33.30
CA LEU A 48 -3.72 32.70 -34.51
C LEU A 48 -4.85 33.68 -34.21
N GLY A 49 -5.83 33.27 -33.39
CA GLY A 49 -6.94 34.11 -32.97
C GLY A 49 -6.48 35.35 -32.22
N LEU A 50 -5.54 35.22 -31.29
CA LEU A 50 -4.95 36.34 -30.56
C LEU A 50 -4.16 37.28 -31.47
N ILE A 51 -3.42 36.75 -32.44
CA ILE A 51 -2.69 37.55 -33.43
C ILE A 51 -3.68 38.36 -34.30
N LEU A 52 -4.77 37.74 -34.74
CA LEU A 52 -5.80 38.38 -35.56
C LEU A 52 -6.57 39.45 -34.76
N LEU A 53 -6.97 39.16 -33.52
CA LEU A 53 -7.61 40.12 -32.61
C LEU A 53 -6.68 41.30 -32.28
N ALA A 54 -5.41 41.04 -32.03
CA ALA A 54 -4.41 42.10 -31.80
C ALA A 54 -4.27 43.01 -33.02
N ARG A 55 -4.28 42.44 -34.24
CA ARG A 55 -4.21 43.22 -35.48
C ARG A 55 -5.50 44.01 -35.76
N ALA A 56 -6.64 43.60 -35.21
CA ALA A 56 -7.94 44.25 -35.36
C ALA A 56 -8.16 45.48 -34.46
N CYS A 57 -7.43 45.60 -33.33
CA CYS A 57 -7.58 46.72 -32.39
C CYS A 57 -7.03 48.06 -32.93
N PRO A 58 -7.68 49.21 -32.62
CA PRO A 58 -7.21 50.53 -33.02
C PRO A 58 -5.87 50.91 -32.37
N GLU A 59 -5.08 51.74 -33.05
CA GLU A 59 -3.69 52.09 -32.68
C GLU A 59 -3.53 52.90 -31.38
N HIS A 60 -4.63 53.41 -30.81
CA HIS A 60 -4.60 54.33 -29.67
C HIS A 60 -4.87 53.66 -28.31
N VAL A 61 -4.96 52.33 -28.25
CA VAL A 61 -5.14 51.62 -26.97
C VAL A 61 -3.78 51.47 -26.30
N ALA A 62 -3.52 52.31 -25.30
CA ALA A 62 -2.35 52.18 -24.44
C ALA A 62 -2.30 50.76 -23.83
N PRO A 63 -1.12 50.13 -23.70
CA PRO A 63 -1.03 48.81 -23.10
C PRO A 63 -1.66 48.83 -21.69
N THR A 64 -2.62 47.95 -21.44
CA THR A 64 -3.33 47.89 -20.16
C THR A 64 -2.45 47.47 -18.98
N TRP A 65 -1.13 47.31 -19.12
CA TRP A 65 -0.20 46.73 -18.14
C TRP A 65 1.06 47.57 -17.94
N THR A 66 1.27 48.61 -18.77
CA THR A 66 2.35 49.58 -18.57
C THR A 66 2.19 50.40 -17.28
N PHE A 67 1.05 50.26 -16.58
CA PHE A 67 0.79 50.85 -15.27
C PHE A 67 1.51 50.12 -14.12
N ILE A 68 1.90 48.85 -14.28
CA ILE A 68 2.66 48.11 -13.25
C ILE A 68 4.13 48.50 -13.34
N ARG A 69 4.43 49.72 -12.91
CA ARG A 69 5.77 50.27 -12.75
C ARG A 69 5.86 50.96 -11.39
N GLY A 70 7.06 50.99 -10.82
CA GLY A 70 7.28 51.63 -9.51
C GLY A 70 6.51 50.91 -8.39
N PRO A 71 5.69 51.62 -7.58
CA PRO A 71 5.08 51.05 -6.38
C PRO A 71 4.09 49.89 -6.65
N TRP A 72 3.46 49.88 -7.82
CA TRP A 72 2.47 48.85 -8.20
C TRP A 72 3.08 47.46 -8.44
N VAL A 73 4.39 47.37 -8.67
CA VAL A 73 5.10 46.09 -8.82
C VAL A 73 5.04 45.29 -7.52
N GLY A 74 5.22 45.95 -6.37
CA GLY A 74 5.12 45.31 -5.06
C GLY A 74 3.73 44.75 -4.82
N VAL A 75 2.69 45.50 -5.20
CA VAL A 75 1.29 45.05 -5.12
C VAL A 75 1.06 43.85 -6.04
N ALA A 76 1.52 43.90 -7.29
CA ALA A 76 1.37 42.80 -8.24
C ALA A 76 2.09 41.53 -7.76
N LEU A 77 3.30 41.66 -7.22
CA LEU A 77 4.02 40.53 -6.62
C LEU A 77 3.28 39.96 -5.40
N ALA A 78 2.73 40.82 -4.53
CA ALA A 78 1.91 40.38 -3.41
C ALA A 78 0.68 39.59 -3.90
N VAL A 79 0.00 40.05 -4.96
CA VAL A 79 -1.10 39.30 -5.59
C VAL A 79 -0.62 37.94 -6.13
N VAL A 80 0.53 37.88 -6.80
CA VAL A 80 1.10 36.60 -7.27
C VAL A 80 1.38 35.64 -6.11
N LEU A 81 1.92 36.14 -5.00
CA LEU A 81 2.16 35.33 -3.80
C LEU A 81 0.86 34.86 -3.14
N LEU A 82 -0.17 35.72 -3.11
CA LEU A 82 -1.51 35.34 -2.65
C LEU A 82 -2.14 34.27 -3.55
N VAL A 83 -2.01 34.38 -4.87
CA VAL A 83 -2.46 33.33 -5.82
C VAL A 83 -1.67 32.04 -5.59
N ALA A 84 -0.36 32.11 -5.40
CA ALA A 84 0.48 30.94 -5.12
C ALA A 84 0.06 30.25 -3.81
N ALA A 85 -0.24 31.04 -2.77
CA ALA A 85 -0.75 30.55 -1.49
C ALA A 85 -2.14 29.93 -1.64
N ALA A 86 -3.09 30.61 -2.29
CA ALA A 86 -4.44 30.12 -2.52
C ALA A 86 -4.42 28.78 -3.29
N ALA A 87 -3.64 28.68 -4.37
CA ALA A 87 -3.50 27.46 -5.16
C ALA A 87 -2.88 26.28 -4.37
N ARG A 88 -2.09 26.54 -3.34
CA ARG A 88 -1.43 25.48 -2.55
C ARG A 88 -2.16 25.15 -1.24
N LEU A 89 -2.94 26.07 -0.70
CA LEU A 89 -3.71 25.88 0.54
C LEU A 89 -5.16 25.44 0.30
N TYR A 90 -5.74 25.77 -0.86
CA TYR A 90 -7.10 25.36 -1.20
C TYR A 90 -7.25 23.84 -1.14
N ARG A 91 -8.20 23.33 -0.34
CA ARG A 91 -8.48 21.89 -0.13
C ARG A 91 -7.24 21.08 0.27
N LEU A 92 -6.25 21.67 0.95
CA LEU A 92 -5.01 20.96 1.32
C LEU A 92 -5.30 19.73 2.17
N ASP A 93 -6.32 19.77 3.02
CA ASP A 93 -6.84 18.69 3.87
C ASP A 93 -7.25 17.41 3.12
N ARG A 94 -7.55 17.49 1.82
CA ARG A 94 -8.12 16.37 1.05
C ARG A 94 -7.56 16.17 -0.36
N VAL A 95 -6.69 17.07 -0.84
CA VAL A 95 -6.02 16.99 -2.14
C VAL A 95 -4.52 17.23 -1.94
N PRO A 96 -3.62 16.28 -2.24
CA PRO A 96 -3.86 14.95 -2.82
C PRO A 96 -4.71 14.03 -1.93
N PRO A 97 -5.29 12.96 -2.50
CA PRO A 97 -6.29 12.13 -1.82
C PRO A 97 -5.76 11.34 -0.61
N GLY A 98 -4.44 11.28 -0.41
CA GLY A 98 -3.82 10.67 0.77
C GLY A 98 -2.36 11.10 0.96
N LEU A 99 -1.71 10.55 2.00
CA LEU A 99 -0.27 10.64 2.21
C LEU A 99 0.47 9.54 1.45
N TRP A 100 1.68 9.86 1.01
CA TRP A 100 2.60 8.89 0.39
C TRP A 100 3.63 8.39 1.40
N LEU A 101 4.13 7.16 1.21
CA LEU A 101 5.09 6.52 2.13
C LEU A 101 6.33 7.39 2.38
N ASP A 102 6.95 7.95 1.34
CA ASP A 102 8.17 8.77 1.50
C ASP A 102 7.91 10.02 2.36
N GLU A 103 6.73 10.64 2.22
CA GLU A 103 6.35 11.81 3.03
C GLU A 103 6.22 11.42 4.51
N THR A 104 5.63 10.24 4.77
CA THR A 104 5.45 9.72 6.13
C THR A 104 6.76 9.25 6.74
N ASP A 105 7.72 8.76 5.95
CA ASP A 105 9.05 8.36 6.45
C ASP A 105 9.87 9.57 6.91
N ILE A 106 9.80 10.67 6.16
CA ILE A 106 10.39 11.96 6.59
C ILE A 106 9.71 12.43 7.88
N ALA A 107 8.37 12.36 7.94
CA ALA A 107 7.60 12.77 9.11
C ALA A 107 7.88 11.91 10.36
N LYS A 108 8.06 10.59 10.22
CA LYS A 108 8.47 9.69 11.31
C LYS A 108 9.82 10.10 11.90
N GLN A 109 10.81 10.30 11.03
CA GLN A 109 12.14 10.74 11.45
C GLN A 109 12.13 12.14 12.07
N ALA A 110 11.24 13.04 11.60
CA ALA A 110 11.02 14.34 12.21
C ALA A 110 10.38 14.22 13.61
N LEU A 111 9.41 13.32 13.80
CA LEU A 111 8.81 13.01 15.10
C LEU A 111 9.83 12.46 16.09
N ASP A 112 10.79 11.64 15.64
CA ASP A 112 11.88 11.16 16.51
C ASP A 112 12.71 12.33 17.07
N ILE A 113 12.98 13.35 16.25
CA ILE A 113 13.68 14.58 16.70
C ILE A 113 12.86 15.31 17.77
N VAL A 114 11.55 15.45 17.56
CA VAL A 114 10.62 16.08 18.52
C VAL A 114 10.57 15.28 19.83
N ARG A 115 10.64 13.94 19.76
CA ARG A 115 10.69 13.04 20.92
C ARG A 115 12.05 13.00 21.64
N GLY A 116 13.04 13.74 21.16
CA GLY A 116 14.34 13.89 21.83
C GLY A 116 15.52 13.30 21.08
N ALA A 117 15.33 12.66 19.92
CA ALA A 117 16.46 12.24 19.10
C ALA A 117 17.31 13.45 18.68
N ARG A 118 18.63 13.26 18.63
CA ARG A 118 19.61 14.30 18.27
C ARG A 118 20.51 13.82 17.13
N PRO A 119 19.96 13.44 15.96
CA PRO A 119 20.78 13.04 14.82
C PRO A 119 21.65 14.22 14.36
N LYS A 120 22.87 13.91 13.90
CA LYS A 120 23.81 14.92 13.39
C LYS A 120 23.25 15.50 12.08
N PRO A 121 23.03 16.84 11.95
CA PRO A 121 22.43 17.45 10.76
C PRO A 121 23.14 17.15 9.44
N TRP A 122 24.44 16.86 9.49
CA TRP A 122 25.31 16.55 8.36
C TRP A 122 25.46 15.06 8.06
N HIS A 123 24.72 14.19 8.76
CA HIS A 123 24.56 12.79 8.36
C HIS A 123 23.37 12.65 7.40
N VAL A 124 23.27 11.47 6.78
CA VAL A 124 22.19 11.12 5.86
C VAL A 124 21.20 10.20 6.58
N ALA A 125 19.92 10.50 6.43
CA ALA A 125 18.82 9.74 7.00
C ALA A 125 18.33 8.68 5.98
N ARG A 126 17.20 8.02 6.25
CA ARG A 126 16.57 7.13 5.25
C ARG A 126 16.18 7.93 4.00
N LEU A 127 15.96 7.22 2.89
CA LEU A 127 15.72 7.80 1.56
C LEU A 127 16.89 8.66 1.04
N GLU A 128 18.07 8.52 1.65
CA GLU A 128 19.29 9.26 1.33
C GLU A 128 19.14 10.79 1.41
N ILE A 129 18.28 11.26 2.34
CA ILE A 129 18.00 12.68 2.59
C ILE A 129 18.78 13.16 3.83
N PRO A 130 19.56 14.26 3.77
CA PRO A 130 20.29 14.76 4.93
C PRO A 130 19.38 15.14 6.12
N TRP A 131 19.89 14.94 7.34
CA TRP A 131 19.12 15.19 8.57
C TRP A 131 18.71 16.65 8.75
N LEU A 132 19.46 17.63 8.22
CA LEU A 132 19.10 19.05 8.34
C LEU A 132 17.70 19.35 7.78
N TYR A 133 17.30 18.70 6.69
CA TYR A 133 15.94 18.85 6.15
C TYR A 133 14.86 18.26 7.08
N HIS A 134 15.18 17.19 7.83
CA HIS A 134 14.26 16.62 8.81
C HIS A 134 14.08 17.54 10.02
N TYR A 135 15.11 18.29 10.43
CA TYR A 135 14.96 19.35 11.45
C TYR A 135 13.99 20.45 11.00
N TYR A 136 14.00 20.81 9.71
CA TYR A 136 13.02 21.74 9.16
C TYR A 136 11.58 21.21 9.32
N VAL A 137 11.34 19.94 8.97
CA VAL A 137 10.03 19.30 9.15
C VAL A 137 9.67 19.14 10.64
N ALA A 138 10.65 18.79 11.49
CA ALA A 138 10.47 18.65 12.93
C ALA A 138 10.05 19.97 13.60
N GLY A 139 10.54 21.11 13.09
CA GLY A 139 10.10 22.43 13.52
C GLY A 139 8.59 22.64 13.34
N PHE A 140 8.01 22.16 12.24
CA PHE A 140 6.55 22.23 12.04
C PHE A 140 5.80 21.32 13.00
N TYR A 141 6.29 20.11 13.27
CA TYR A 141 5.70 19.23 14.28
C TYR A 141 5.77 19.83 15.69
N ALA A 142 6.88 20.49 16.05
CA ALA A 142 7.02 21.18 17.32
C ALA A 142 6.07 22.39 17.46
N LEU A 143 5.77 23.09 16.36
CA LEU A 143 4.94 24.29 16.36
C LEU A 143 3.44 24.00 16.24
N LEU A 144 3.05 23.06 15.38
CA LEU A 144 1.65 22.80 15.00
C LEU A 144 1.08 21.54 15.64
N GLY A 145 1.94 20.69 16.20
CA GLY A 145 1.58 19.35 16.64
C GLY A 145 1.39 18.37 15.47
N PRO A 146 1.11 17.10 15.79
CA PRO A 146 0.89 16.07 14.78
C PRO A 146 -0.39 16.28 13.98
N GLY A 147 -0.36 15.92 12.69
CA GLY A 147 -1.54 16.00 11.85
C GLY A 147 -1.21 15.92 10.37
N TYR A 148 -2.25 15.68 9.57
CA TYR A 148 -2.13 15.62 8.11
C TYR A 148 -1.54 16.92 7.53
N LEU A 149 -2.02 18.08 7.99
CA LEU A 149 -1.55 19.38 7.50
C LEU A 149 -0.09 19.64 7.87
N THR A 150 0.36 19.19 9.04
CA THR A 150 1.75 19.33 9.51
C THR A 150 2.74 18.63 8.56
N VAL A 151 2.36 17.48 7.98
CA VAL A 151 3.18 16.79 6.96
C VAL A 151 3.31 17.62 5.68
N LYS A 152 2.24 18.32 5.27
CA LYS A 152 2.17 19.03 3.98
C LYS A 152 2.78 20.44 4.01
N LEU A 153 2.50 21.20 5.07
CA LEU A 153 2.83 22.63 5.16
C LEU A 153 4.30 23.01 4.93
N PRO A 154 5.33 22.24 5.36
CA PRO A 154 6.73 22.58 5.12
C PRO A 154 7.04 22.77 3.62
N HIS A 155 6.41 21.97 2.76
CA HIS A 155 6.62 21.92 1.32
C HIS A 155 5.81 23.00 0.59
N VAL A 156 4.60 23.24 1.09
CA VAL A 156 3.73 24.31 0.60
C VAL A 156 4.39 25.67 0.83
N LEU A 157 4.89 25.92 2.04
CA LEU A 157 5.54 27.19 2.39
C LEU A 157 6.72 27.48 1.47
N ILE A 158 7.65 26.53 1.34
CA ILE A 158 8.85 26.74 0.53
C ILE A 158 8.54 26.92 -0.97
N SER A 159 7.46 26.29 -1.46
CA SER A 159 7.01 26.46 -2.84
C SER A 159 6.39 27.84 -3.10
N ILE A 160 5.69 28.43 -2.11
CA ILE A 160 5.20 29.82 -2.17
C ILE A 160 6.38 30.78 -2.20
N LEU A 161 7.39 30.58 -1.33
CA LEU A 161 8.61 31.40 -1.31
C LEU A 161 9.39 31.29 -2.62
N THR A 162 9.41 30.12 -3.25
CA THR A 162 10.00 29.92 -4.58
C THR A 162 9.37 30.82 -5.64
N ALA A 163 8.07 31.16 -5.55
CA ALA A 163 7.43 32.08 -6.50
C ALA A 163 8.04 33.49 -6.43
N GLY A 164 8.24 34.01 -5.21
CA GLY A 164 8.88 35.30 -4.98
C GLY A 164 10.34 35.30 -5.40
N MET A 165 11.07 34.23 -5.07
CA MET A 165 12.46 34.07 -5.48
C MET A 165 12.59 33.96 -7.01
N LEU A 166 11.64 33.29 -7.68
CA LEU A 166 11.61 33.20 -9.14
C LEU A 166 11.38 34.57 -9.77
N TYR A 167 10.48 35.38 -9.22
CA TYR A 167 10.34 36.77 -9.66
C TYR A 167 11.67 37.54 -9.54
N LEU A 168 12.39 37.40 -8.42
CA LEU A 168 13.68 38.07 -8.21
C LEU A 168 14.75 37.67 -9.22
N LEU A 169 14.79 36.40 -9.63
CA LEU A 169 15.66 35.97 -10.74
C LEU A 169 15.14 36.49 -12.08
N ALA A 170 13.84 36.36 -12.34
CA ALA A 170 13.22 36.70 -13.62
C ALA A 170 13.38 38.18 -13.97
N ARG A 171 13.25 39.10 -12.99
CA ARG A 171 13.44 40.55 -13.19
C ARG A 171 14.84 40.94 -13.63
N GLU A 172 15.82 40.06 -13.45
CA GLU A 172 17.20 40.29 -13.89
C GLU A 172 17.46 39.72 -15.31
N LEU A 173 16.54 38.89 -15.82
CA LEU A 173 16.66 38.20 -17.11
C LEU A 173 15.66 38.72 -18.16
N LEU A 174 14.52 39.21 -17.72
CA LEU A 174 13.36 39.61 -18.52
C LEU A 174 12.88 41.01 -18.10
N ASP A 175 12.04 41.62 -18.93
CA ASP A 175 11.41 42.88 -18.53
C ASP A 175 10.37 42.61 -17.42
N GLU A 176 10.15 43.61 -16.58
CA GLU A 176 9.42 43.49 -15.31
C GLU A 176 8.01 42.84 -15.42
N PRO A 177 7.15 43.15 -16.41
CA PRO A 177 5.87 42.47 -16.57
C PRO A 177 6.00 40.96 -16.85
N TYR A 178 7.02 40.55 -17.59
CA TYR A 178 7.25 39.15 -17.93
C TYR A 178 7.92 38.40 -16.77
N ALA A 179 8.65 39.11 -15.90
CA ALA A 179 9.13 38.57 -14.64
C ALA A 179 7.98 38.23 -13.68
N LEU A 180 6.97 39.11 -13.56
CA LEU A 180 5.73 38.82 -12.82
C LEU A 180 4.98 37.64 -13.46
N PHE A 181 4.91 37.59 -14.78
CA PHE A 181 4.30 36.46 -15.48
C PHE A 181 5.00 35.12 -15.20
N ALA A 182 6.33 35.07 -15.18
CA ALA A 182 7.07 33.86 -14.84
C ALA A 182 6.73 33.36 -13.41
N ALA A 183 6.63 34.28 -12.45
CA ALA A 183 6.21 33.96 -11.09
C ALA A 183 4.75 33.53 -10.99
N LEU A 184 3.86 34.11 -11.80
CA LEU A 184 2.45 33.73 -11.88
C LEU A 184 2.24 32.36 -12.56
N LEU A 185 3.04 32.04 -13.58
CA LEU A 185 3.10 30.70 -14.14
C LEU A 185 3.51 29.70 -13.06
N TRP A 186 4.56 29.97 -12.27
CA TRP A 186 4.89 29.12 -11.12
C TRP A 186 3.77 29.05 -10.06
N ALA A 187 3.05 30.14 -9.83
CA ALA A 187 1.95 30.16 -8.87
C ALA A 187 0.82 29.20 -9.28
N THR A 188 0.55 29.10 -10.58
CA THR A 188 -0.64 28.43 -11.13
C THR A 188 -0.36 27.12 -11.87
N MET A 189 0.88 26.86 -12.28
CA MET A 189 1.25 25.70 -13.09
C MET A 189 1.00 24.39 -12.32
N ARG A 190 0.22 23.50 -12.92
CA ARG A 190 -0.18 22.20 -12.34
C ARG A 190 1.01 21.40 -11.84
N TRP A 191 2.08 21.31 -12.63
CA TRP A 191 3.29 20.56 -12.27
C TRP A 191 3.94 21.10 -10.99
N SER A 192 4.02 22.42 -10.84
CA SER A 192 4.56 23.06 -9.63
C SER A 192 3.66 22.84 -8.41
N ILE A 193 2.33 22.92 -8.59
CA ILE A 193 1.34 22.72 -7.53
C ILE A 193 1.40 21.28 -7.05
N ASN A 194 1.38 20.30 -7.97
CA ASN A 194 1.38 18.88 -7.66
C ASN A 194 2.57 18.51 -6.75
N MET A 195 3.78 18.88 -7.16
CA MET A 195 5.00 18.55 -6.41
C MET A 195 5.08 19.27 -5.05
N SER A 196 4.50 20.47 -4.92
CA SER A 196 4.46 21.19 -3.64
C SER A 196 3.48 20.61 -2.62
N ARG A 197 2.45 19.89 -3.09
CA ARG A 197 1.41 19.26 -2.24
C ARG A 197 1.66 17.77 -2.02
N TRP A 198 2.52 17.17 -2.83
CA TRP A 198 3.10 15.84 -2.63
C TRP A 198 4.31 15.83 -1.66
N GLY A 199 4.44 16.84 -0.79
CA GLY A 199 5.14 16.67 0.49
C GLY A 199 6.61 16.25 0.45
N HIS A 200 7.34 16.50 -0.65
CA HIS A 200 8.70 15.99 -0.86
C HIS A 200 9.78 17.07 -0.76
N ALA A 201 10.96 16.68 -0.27
CA ALA A 201 12.19 17.52 -0.16
C ALA A 201 12.62 18.25 -1.43
N ASN A 202 12.17 17.79 -2.60
CA ASN A 202 12.43 18.43 -3.89
C ASN A 202 11.90 19.88 -3.95
N ALA A 203 10.84 20.21 -3.22
CA ALA A 203 10.32 21.58 -3.15
C ALA A 203 11.38 22.55 -2.58
N MET A 204 12.19 22.10 -1.62
CA MET A 204 13.27 22.89 -1.03
C MET A 204 14.46 23.04 -1.99
N ALA A 205 14.80 22.01 -2.75
CA ALA A 205 15.90 22.07 -3.73
C ALA A 205 15.65 23.17 -4.78
N LEU A 206 14.42 23.33 -5.26
CA LEU A 206 14.06 24.35 -6.25
C LEU A 206 14.21 25.79 -5.73
N PHE A 207 13.84 26.03 -4.47
CA PHE A 207 14.07 27.33 -3.84
C PHE A 207 15.56 27.70 -3.90
N TRP A 208 16.44 26.74 -3.59
CA TRP A 208 17.88 26.97 -3.65
C TRP A 208 18.42 27.13 -5.06
N TYR A 209 17.86 26.46 -6.08
CA TYR A 209 18.29 26.66 -7.48
C TYR A 209 18.10 28.10 -7.90
N VAL A 210 16.89 28.62 -7.70
CA VAL A 210 16.57 29.99 -8.07
C VAL A 210 17.39 30.97 -7.23
N THR A 211 17.57 30.71 -5.94
CA THR A 211 18.37 31.55 -5.03
C THR A 211 19.83 31.64 -5.47
N VAL A 212 20.50 30.51 -5.72
CA VAL A 212 21.91 30.47 -6.14
C VAL A 212 22.08 31.17 -7.49
N LEU A 213 21.22 30.89 -8.46
CA LEU A 213 21.31 31.51 -9.79
C LEU A 213 21.05 33.02 -9.74
N TRP A 214 20.14 33.49 -8.90
CA TRP A 214 19.93 34.93 -8.68
C TRP A 214 21.14 35.59 -8.02
N LEU A 215 21.70 34.98 -6.97
CA LEU A 215 22.90 35.49 -6.30
C LEU A 215 24.09 35.56 -7.26
N LEU A 216 24.33 34.50 -8.04
CA LEU A 216 25.37 34.46 -9.08
C LEU A 216 25.18 35.57 -10.13
N TRP A 217 23.95 35.75 -10.59
CA TRP A 217 23.63 36.76 -11.58
C TRP A 217 23.89 38.18 -11.04
N ARG A 218 23.45 38.46 -9.81
CA ARG A 218 23.75 39.72 -9.10
C ARG A 218 25.24 39.91 -8.84
N ALA A 219 25.94 38.85 -8.45
CA ALA A 219 27.37 38.85 -8.18
C ALA A 219 28.18 39.26 -9.42
N ARG A 220 27.78 38.77 -10.59
CA ARG A 220 28.36 39.17 -11.87
C ARG A 220 28.06 40.63 -12.21
N GLN A 221 26.79 41.03 -12.16
CA GLN A 221 26.39 42.40 -12.55
C GLN A 221 26.98 43.47 -11.65
N ARG A 222 26.98 43.25 -10.33
CA ARG A 222 27.40 44.26 -9.34
C ARG A 222 28.86 44.15 -8.93
N SER A 223 29.59 43.14 -9.39
CA SER A 223 30.97 42.84 -8.98
C SER A 223 31.18 42.82 -7.46
N SER A 224 30.14 42.46 -6.69
CA SER A 224 30.17 42.51 -5.22
C SER A 224 30.50 41.16 -4.61
N TRP A 225 31.54 41.15 -3.78
CA TRP A 225 32.02 39.97 -3.04
C TRP A 225 30.96 39.34 -2.14
N GLY A 226 30.05 40.15 -1.58
CA GLY A 226 28.97 39.65 -0.72
C GLY A 226 28.01 38.70 -1.46
N TYR A 227 27.71 38.97 -2.74
CA TYR A 227 26.87 38.07 -3.53
C TYR A 227 27.61 36.79 -3.93
N TRP A 228 28.93 36.85 -4.19
CA TRP A 228 29.75 35.66 -4.43
C TRP A 228 29.82 34.75 -3.19
N LEU A 229 30.05 35.36 -2.02
CA LEU A 229 29.99 34.67 -0.72
C LEU A 229 28.62 34.03 -0.48
N GLY A 230 27.55 34.81 -0.64
CA GLY A 230 26.18 34.35 -0.47
C GLY A 230 25.81 33.22 -1.43
N ALA A 231 26.25 33.28 -2.70
CA ALA A 231 26.04 32.20 -3.66
C ALA A 231 26.74 30.91 -3.22
N GLY A 232 27.96 30.99 -2.69
CA GLY A 232 28.69 29.84 -2.15
C GLY A 232 28.00 29.21 -0.92
N VAL A 233 27.55 30.05 0.03
CA VAL A 233 26.79 29.58 1.20
C VAL A 233 25.48 28.91 0.77
N ALA A 234 24.72 29.54 -0.14
CA ALA A 234 23.46 28.99 -0.65
C ALA A 234 23.68 27.68 -1.44
N LEU A 235 24.75 27.59 -2.23
CA LEU A 235 25.13 26.35 -2.93
C LEU A 235 25.49 25.24 -1.95
N GLY A 236 26.13 25.57 -0.82
CA GLY A 236 26.47 24.60 0.23
C GLY A 236 25.24 24.12 1.00
N LEU A 237 24.37 25.04 1.41
CA LEU A 237 23.12 24.73 2.11
C LEU A 237 22.18 23.88 1.26
N SER A 238 22.15 24.12 -0.05
CA SER A 238 21.30 23.32 -0.96
C SER A 238 21.65 21.82 -0.93
N GLN A 239 22.91 21.46 -0.64
CA GLN A 239 23.34 20.06 -0.57
C GLN A 239 22.73 19.30 0.63
N TYR A 240 22.20 20.02 1.62
CA TYR A 240 21.55 19.45 2.80
C TYR A 240 20.03 19.20 2.61
N THR A 241 19.52 19.31 1.38
CA THR A 241 18.08 19.24 1.10
C THR A 241 17.67 17.91 0.49
N TYR A 242 17.96 17.70 -0.79
CA TYR A 242 17.65 16.48 -1.51
C TYR A 242 18.72 16.21 -2.57
N GLN A 243 18.84 14.95 -3.00
CA GLN A 243 19.88 14.53 -3.94
C GLN A 243 19.90 15.29 -5.26
N ALA A 244 18.72 15.67 -5.76
CA ALA A 244 18.63 16.47 -6.97
C ALA A 244 19.47 17.75 -6.84
N ALA A 245 19.59 18.33 -5.63
CA ALA A 245 20.32 19.56 -5.39
C ALA A 245 21.80 19.52 -5.78
N ARG A 246 22.36 18.32 -5.91
CA ARG A 246 23.73 18.09 -6.39
C ARG A 246 23.92 18.55 -7.83
N SER A 247 22.88 18.54 -8.68
CA SER A 247 22.97 19.01 -10.07
C SER A 247 23.17 20.53 -10.19
N LEU A 248 22.95 21.29 -9.10
CA LEU A 248 23.24 22.72 -9.07
C LEU A 248 24.75 23.00 -9.15
N VAL A 249 25.60 22.09 -8.67
CA VAL A 249 27.06 22.21 -8.74
C VAL A 249 27.56 22.19 -10.20
N PRO A 250 27.27 21.16 -11.03
CA PRO A 250 27.68 21.17 -12.43
C PRO A 250 27.02 22.32 -13.21
N LEU A 251 25.76 22.67 -12.94
CA LEU A 251 25.13 23.84 -13.57
C LEU A 251 25.89 25.14 -13.27
N THR A 252 26.30 25.33 -12.01
CA THR A 252 27.10 26.49 -11.58
C THR A 252 28.47 26.48 -12.27
N LEU A 253 29.16 25.34 -12.30
CA LEU A 253 30.47 25.20 -12.94
C LEU A 253 30.41 25.52 -14.44
N LEU A 254 29.40 25.00 -15.16
CA LEU A 254 29.21 25.26 -16.59
C LEU A 254 28.95 26.75 -16.85
N LEU A 255 28.16 27.41 -16.00
CA LEU A 255 27.88 28.84 -16.12
C LEU A 255 29.15 29.70 -15.87
N LEU A 256 29.92 29.36 -14.83
CA LEU A 256 31.17 30.05 -14.51
C LEU A 256 32.22 29.84 -15.61
N LEU A 257 32.34 28.62 -16.13
CA LEU A 257 33.21 28.30 -17.25
C LEU A 257 32.84 29.12 -18.49
N TYR A 258 31.55 29.21 -18.81
CA TYR A 258 31.07 30.04 -19.92
C TYR A 258 31.45 31.52 -19.73
N TRP A 259 31.23 32.10 -18.55
CA TRP A 259 31.60 33.50 -18.28
C TRP A 259 33.11 33.73 -18.34
N TRP A 260 33.89 32.79 -17.84
CA TRP A 260 35.35 32.86 -17.93
C TRP A 260 35.84 32.84 -19.37
N VAL A 261 35.34 31.90 -20.19
CA VAL A 261 35.73 31.78 -21.60
C VAL A 261 35.29 32.99 -22.42
N LYS A 262 34.08 33.50 -22.16
CA LYS A 262 33.49 34.59 -22.94
C LYS A 262 34.13 35.94 -22.65
N ASP A 263 34.22 36.32 -21.37
CA ASP A 263 34.55 37.70 -21.00
C ASP A 263 35.95 37.85 -20.37
N ARG A 264 36.59 36.75 -19.93
CA ARG A 264 37.82 36.73 -19.11
C ARG A 264 37.91 37.87 -18.08
N PRO A 265 36.90 38.03 -17.20
CA PRO A 265 36.81 39.23 -16.39
C PRO A 265 37.96 39.34 -15.37
N ALA A 266 38.49 40.55 -15.19
CA ALA A 266 39.52 40.82 -14.19
C ALA A 266 39.02 40.48 -12.77
N GLY A 267 39.85 39.83 -11.96
CA GLY A 267 39.50 39.43 -10.59
C GLY A 267 38.46 38.30 -10.50
N PHE A 268 38.12 37.63 -11.61
CA PHE A 268 37.18 36.50 -11.62
C PHE A 268 37.68 35.32 -10.77
N GLY A 269 38.97 34.97 -10.88
CA GLY A 269 39.58 33.86 -10.13
C GLY A 269 39.38 33.97 -8.62
N PRO A 270 39.80 35.08 -7.96
CA PRO A 270 39.58 35.27 -6.53
C PRO A 270 38.10 35.22 -6.10
N ARG A 271 37.18 35.75 -6.92
CA ARG A 271 35.74 35.73 -6.63
C ARG A 271 35.14 34.33 -6.71
N VAL A 272 35.53 33.56 -7.73
CA VAL A 272 35.17 32.14 -7.87
C VAL A 272 35.80 31.33 -6.71
N GLY A 273 37.03 31.66 -6.34
CA GLY A 273 37.70 31.11 -5.16
C GLY A 273 36.90 31.34 -3.87
N LEU A 274 36.40 32.57 -3.63
CA LEU A 274 35.56 32.86 -2.47
C LEU A 274 34.25 32.06 -2.48
N LEU A 275 33.60 31.93 -3.64
CA LEU A 275 32.39 31.13 -3.78
C LEU A 275 32.64 29.66 -3.40
N PHE A 276 33.69 29.05 -3.92
CA PHE A 276 33.99 27.64 -3.64
C PHE A 276 34.58 27.41 -2.25
N LEU A 277 35.27 28.39 -1.68
CA LEU A 277 35.67 28.37 -0.27
C LEU A 277 34.43 28.36 0.64
N ALA A 278 33.47 29.26 0.40
CA ALA A 278 32.24 29.32 1.18
C ALA A 278 31.37 28.06 1.00
N PHE A 279 31.23 27.58 -0.24
CA PHE A 279 30.59 26.29 -0.52
C PHE A 279 31.27 25.14 0.24
N GLY A 280 32.60 25.06 0.17
CA GLY A 280 33.40 24.03 0.82
C GLY A 280 33.23 24.05 2.33
N LEU A 281 33.25 25.23 2.97
CA LEU A 281 33.06 25.36 4.42
C LEU A 281 31.68 24.89 4.88
N VAL A 282 30.62 25.22 4.15
CA VAL A 282 29.24 24.80 4.48
C VAL A 282 29.02 23.31 4.18
N TYR A 283 29.53 22.82 3.05
CA TYR A 283 29.34 21.44 2.60
C TYR A 283 30.27 20.44 3.31
N ALA A 284 31.42 20.89 3.84
CA ALA A 284 32.47 20.02 4.41
C ALA A 284 31.94 18.97 5.42
N PRO A 285 31.06 19.30 6.39
CA PRO A 285 30.55 18.30 7.32
C PRO A 285 29.78 17.17 6.63
N LEU A 286 28.95 17.48 5.62
CA LEU A 286 28.21 16.48 4.85
C LEU A 286 29.13 15.74 3.87
N ALA A 287 30.07 16.43 3.25
CA ALA A 287 31.09 15.84 2.39
C ALA A 287 31.93 14.80 3.15
N HIS A 288 32.27 15.09 4.41
CA HIS A 288 32.97 14.16 5.28
C HIS A 288 32.18 12.85 5.47
N THR A 289 30.86 12.94 5.70
CA THR A 289 29.98 11.75 5.77
C THR A 289 30.05 10.93 4.48
N TYR A 290 29.99 11.58 3.31
CA TYR A 290 30.06 10.87 2.02
C TYR A 290 31.44 10.28 1.72
N ILE A 291 32.52 10.93 2.18
CA ILE A 291 33.88 10.38 2.05
C ILE A 291 34.01 9.12 2.92
N GLN A 292 33.46 9.13 4.13
CA GLN A 292 33.46 7.97 5.02
C GLN A 292 32.55 6.84 4.50
N GLN A 293 31.44 7.19 3.85
CA GLN A 293 30.46 6.22 3.35
C GLN A 293 30.08 6.53 1.90
N PRO A 294 30.96 6.21 0.92
CA PRO A 294 30.75 6.55 -0.49
C PRO A 294 29.47 5.96 -1.10
N ARG A 295 28.95 4.87 -0.53
CA ARG A 295 27.69 4.23 -0.96
C ARG A 295 26.51 5.22 -0.86
N LEU A 296 26.39 5.96 0.25
CA LEU A 296 25.32 6.95 0.48
C LEU A 296 25.28 8.08 -0.56
N PHE A 297 26.37 8.30 -1.30
CA PHE A 297 26.40 9.29 -2.37
C PHE A 297 25.95 8.70 -3.71
N TRP A 298 26.41 7.47 -4.04
CA TRP A 298 26.27 6.90 -5.39
C TRP A 298 25.18 5.85 -5.56
N GLU A 299 24.73 5.22 -4.49
CA GLU A 299 23.87 4.03 -4.52
C GLU A 299 22.58 4.29 -5.30
N ARG A 300 21.81 5.33 -4.96
CA ARG A 300 20.59 5.65 -5.69
C ARG A 300 20.83 5.98 -7.17
N SER A 301 21.88 6.74 -7.49
CA SER A 301 22.21 7.09 -8.88
C SER A 301 22.60 5.87 -9.71
N LYS A 302 23.32 4.92 -9.12
CA LYS A 302 23.63 3.62 -9.76
C LYS A 302 22.38 2.78 -9.94
N ALA A 303 21.51 2.72 -8.93
CA ALA A 303 20.30 1.92 -8.96
C ALA A 303 19.35 2.32 -10.11
N ILE A 304 19.15 3.61 -10.35
CA ILE A 304 18.21 4.11 -11.37
C ILE A 304 18.83 4.38 -12.75
N SER A 305 20.13 4.14 -12.92
CA SER A 305 20.83 4.43 -14.18
C SER A 305 20.37 3.51 -15.31
N ILE A 306 20.31 4.02 -16.55
CA ILE A 306 20.13 3.17 -17.75
C ILE A 306 21.31 2.21 -17.99
N PHE A 307 22.45 2.45 -17.34
CA PHE A 307 23.61 1.57 -17.42
C PHE A 307 23.58 0.48 -16.35
N ASN A 308 22.51 0.38 -15.55
CA ASN A 308 22.33 -0.71 -14.62
C ASN A 308 21.82 -1.97 -15.37
N PRO A 309 22.63 -3.05 -15.46
CA PRO A 309 22.28 -4.24 -16.23
C PRO A 309 21.07 -5.00 -15.66
N LEU A 310 20.74 -4.79 -14.38
CA LEU A 310 19.56 -5.41 -13.75
C LEU A 310 18.24 -4.93 -14.37
N PHE A 311 18.18 -3.67 -14.82
CA PHE A 311 16.95 -3.05 -15.31
C PHE A 311 16.96 -2.76 -16.81
N THR A 312 18.14 -2.68 -17.42
CA THR A 312 18.28 -2.25 -18.81
C THR A 312 19.20 -3.18 -19.58
N ARG A 313 18.62 -4.00 -20.48
CA ARG A 313 19.37 -4.92 -21.35
C ARG A 313 20.19 -4.19 -22.43
N ASP A 314 19.64 -3.12 -23.01
CA ASP A 314 20.32 -2.29 -24.01
C ASP A 314 20.27 -0.80 -23.58
N PRO A 315 21.33 -0.29 -22.93
CA PRO A 315 21.43 1.10 -22.51
C PRO A 315 21.38 2.10 -23.66
N TRP A 316 21.82 1.74 -24.87
CA TRP A 316 21.86 2.66 -26.02
C TRP A 316 20.51 2.79 -26.71
N ALA A 317 19.74 1.71 -26.78
CA ALA A 317 18.32 1.79 -27.14
C ALA A 317 17.53 2.60 -26.11
N ALA A 318 17.77 2.37 -24.81
CA ALA A 318 17.14 3.15 -23.75
C ALA A 318 17.48 4.64 -23.87
N LEU A 319 18.74 5.00 -24.10
CA LEU A 319 19.17 6.39 -24.30
C LEU A 319 18.41 7.07 -25.44
N ARG A 320 18.36 6.45 -26.63
CA ARG A 320 17.63 6.99 -27.79
C ARG A 320 16.14 7.13 -27.52
N GLY A 321 15.52 6.12 -26.90
CA GLY A 321 14.12 6.16 -26.51
C GLY A 321 13.83 7.27 -25.49
N ASN A 322 14.69 7.44 -24.50
CA ASN A 322 14.53 8.45 -23.45
C ASN A 322 14.57 9.87 -24.00
N VAL A 323 15.45 10.18 -24.96
CA VAL A 323 15.49 11.50 -25.62
C VAL A 323 14.13 11.84 -26.24
N GLY A 324 13.55 10.93 -27.02
CA GLY A 324 12.25 11.14 -27.65
C GLY A 324 11.12 11.33 -26.63
N LYS A 325 11.10 10.52 -25.57
CA LYS A 325 10.10 10.58 -24.51
C LYS A 325 10.16 11.89 -23.71
N TYR A 326 11.36 12.35 -23.32
CA TYR A 326 11.52 13.60 -22.57
C TYR A 326 11.24 14.85 -23.42
N LEU A 327 11.52 14.83 -24.73
CA LEU A 327 11.11 15.91 -25.62
C LEU A 327 9.59 15.89 -25.86
N GLY A 328 9.01 14.69 -26.00
CA GLY A 328 7.58 14.50 -26.21
C GLY A 328 6.71 14.85 -25.00
N MET A 329 7.21 14.74 -23.77
CA MET A 329 6.39 14.89 -22.56
C MET A 329 5.70 16.25 -22.40
N PHE A 330 6.26 17.31 -22.99
CA PHE A 330 5.68 18.64 -22.92
C PHE A 330 4.48 18.83 -23.85
N PHE A 331 4.39 18.03 -24.91
CA PHE A 331 3.46 18.27 -26.02
C PHE A 331 2.56 17.07 -26.35
N TYR A 332 2.99 15.85 -25.98
CA TYR A 332 2.38 14.61 -26.44
C TYR A 332 2.05 13.63 -25.31
N VAL A 333 3.01 12.82 -24.88
CA VAL A 333 2.81 11.79 -23.85
C VAL A 333 3.70 12.10 -22.67
N GLY A 334 3.08 12.55 -21.58
CA GLY A 334 3.78 12.84 -20.35
C GLY A 334 4.09 11.61 -19.51
N ASP A 335 4.49 11.87 -18.27
CA ASP A 335 4.78 10.83 -17.29
C ASP A 335 3.54 9.93 -17.05
N PRO A 336 3.67 8.59 -17.17
CA PRO A 336 2.57 7.67 -16.90
C PRO A 336 2.30 7.48 -15.40
N ASN A 337 3.18 7.95 -14.52
CA ASN A 337 3.03 7.81 -13.08
C ASN A 337 1.99 8.80 -12.53
N GLY A 338 0.87 8.25 -12.01
CA GLY A 338 -0.25 9.00 -11.44
C GLY A 338 0.13 9.95 -10.30
N ARG A 339 1.23 9.70 -9.59
CA ARG A 339 1.72 10.57 -8.53
C ARG A 339 2.30 11.88 -9.07
N HIS A 340 2.97 11.81 -10.22
CA HIS A 340 3.67 12.97 -10.76
C HIS A 340 2.81 13.76 -11.75
N ASN A 341 1.88 13.09 -12.43
CA ASN A 341 1.06 13.65 -13.50
C ASN A 341 -0.24 12.83 -13.67
N ILE A 342 -1.20 13.34 -14.44
CA ILE A 342 -2.26 12.48 -14.98
C ILE A 342 -1.60 11.52 -15.98
N PRO A 343 -1.74 10.19 -15.85
CA PRO A 343 -1.00 9.24 -16.68
C PRO A 343 -1.10 9.56 -18.18
N GLY A 344 0.06 9.80 -18.79
CA GLY A 344 0.19 10.07 -20.22
C GLY A 344 -0.21 11.47 -20.69
N TYR A 345 -0.81 12.32 -19.83
CA TYR A 345 -1.14 13.70 -20.23
C TYR A 345 0.12 14.53 -20.46
N PRO A 346 0.16 15.47 -21.42
CA PRO A 346 1.24 16.45 -21.51
C PRO A 346 1.44 17.19 -20.20
N VAL A 347 2.69 17.47 -19.83
CA VAL A 347 3.05 17.99 -18.50
C VAL A 347 2.60 19.45 -18.33
N VAL A 348 2.68 20.24 -19.39
CA VAL A 348 2.29 21.66 -19.44
C VAL A 348 1.00 21.84 -20.26
N ASP A 349 0.27 22.92 -20.00
CA ASP A 349 -0.93 23.25 -20.77
C ASP A 349 -0.58 23.73 -22.20
N PRO A 350 -1.53 23.65 -23.16
CA PRO A 350 -1.28 24.00 -24.55
C PRO A 350 -0.77 25.43 -24.78
N ILE A 351 -1.23 26.41 -23.98
CA ILE A 351 -0.87 27.81 -24.16
C ILE A 351 0.57 28.02 -23.67
N THR A 352 0.91 27.52 -22.49
CA THR A 352 2.28 27.53 -21.97
C THR A 352 3.23 26.80 -22.91
N ALA A 353 2.82 25.65 -23.47
CA ALA A 353 3.60 24.91 -24.46
C ALA A 353 3.89 25.74 -25.72
N GLY A 354 2.89 26.44 -26.26
CA GLY A 354 3.06 27.34 -27.40
C GLY A 354 4.02 28.50 -27.10
N LEU A 355 3.89 29.12 -25.93
CA LEU A 355 4.82 30.16 -25.46
C LEU A 355 6.24 29.63 -25.29
N MET A 356 6.40 28.40 -24.79
CA MET A 356 7.72 27.75 -24.69
C MET A 356 8.37 27.58 -26.05
N VAL A 357 7.62 27.16 -27.09
CA VAL A 357 8.16 27.02 -28.46
C VAL A 357 8.68 28.36 -28.98
N VAL A 358 7.94 29.44 -28.78
CA VAL A 358 8.37 30.80 -29.17
C VAL A 358 9.60 31.23 -28.37
N GLY A 359 9.62 30.98 -27.07
CA GLY A 359 10.76 31.28 -26.19
C GLY A 359 12.02 30.52 -26.62
N LEU A 360 11.91 29.23 -26.92
CA LEU A 360 13.00 28.41 -27.45
C LEU A 360 13.50 28.94 -28.81
N ALA A 361 12.60 29.36 -29.70
CA ALA A 361 12.98 29.97 -30.98
C ALA A 361 13.78 31.27 -30.77
N ARG A 362 13.37 32.14 -29.82
CA ARG A 362 14.13 33.35 -29.45
C ARG A 362 15.50 33.00 -28.86
N MET A 363 15.56 31.99 -28.00
CA MET A 363 16.83 31.50 -27.45
C MET A 363 17.78 31.01 -28.55
N LEU A 364 17.28 30.27 -29.54
CA LEU A 364 18.09 29.78 -30.66
C LEU A 364 18.60 30.92 -31.56
N ARG A 365 17.73 31.89 -31.89
CA ARG A 365 18.12 33.07 -32.71
C ARG A 365 19.21 33.90 -32.03
N ALA A 366 19.14 34.04 -30.71
CA ALA A 366 20.05 34.86 -29.91
C ALA A 366 20.87 34.01 -28.93
N ARG A 367 21.36 32.85 -29.38
CA ARG A 367 21.98 31.78 -28.56
C ARG A 367 23.21 32.20 -27.75
N THR A 368 23.84 33.31 -28.09
CA THR A 368 25.06 33.82 -27.42
C THR A 368 24.77 34.82 -26.30
N ARG A 369 23.51 35.27 -26.13
CA ARG A 369 23.15 36.14 -24.99
C ARG A 369 23.21 35.36 -23.69
N ASP A 370 23.78 35.96 -22.65
CA ASP A 370 24.06 35.30 -21.37
C ASP A 370 22.83 34.63 -20.75
N ARG A 371 21.68 35.30 -20.80
CA ARG A 371 20.43 34.76 -20.25
C ARG A 371 19.95 33.51 -20.98
N HIS A 372 20.16 33.42 -22.29
CA HIS A 372 19.76 32.25 -23.07
C HIS A 372 20.72 31.09 -22.82
N VAL A 373 22.02 31.36 -22.67
CA VAL A 373 23.00 30.33 -22.30
C VAL A 373 22.69 29.76 -20.92
N LEU A 374 22.37 30.59 -19.93
CA LEU A 374 21.90 30.12 -18.62
C LEU A 374 20.71 29.16 -18.76
N LEU A 375 19.68 29.55 -19.52
CA LEU A 375 18.49 28.72 -19.72
C LEU A 375 18.81 27.41 -20.47
N PHE A 376 19.69 27.43 -21.48
CA PHE A 376 20.14 26.21 -22.16
C PHE A 376 20.89 25.26 -21.23
N LEU A 377 21.83 25.79 -20.42
CA LEU A 377 22.57 25.00 -19.44
C LEU A 377 21.63 24.41 -18.38
N TRP A 378 20.66 25.19 -17.91
CA TRP A 378 19.70 24.74 -16.91
C TRP A 378 18.80 23.62 -17.47
N LEU A 379 18.15 23.84 -18.61
CA LEU A 379 17.32 22.80 -19.25
C LEU A 379 18.14 21.55 -19.58
N GLY A 380 19.33 21.73 -20.17
CA GLY A 380 20.21 20.64 -20.56
C GLY A 380 20.68 19.79 -19.37
N THR A 381 21.03 20.42 -18.24
CA THR A 381 21.48 19.71 -17.04
C THR A 381 20.42 18.74 -16.52
N PHE A 382 19.15 19.17 -16.42
CA PHE A 382 18.09 18.32 -15.90
C PHE A 382 17.52 17.35 -16.95
N LEU A 383 17.47 17.73 -18.22
CA LEU A 383 17.12 16.79 -19.29
C LEU A 383 18.13 15.65 -19.34
N LEU A 384 19.43 15.97 -19.27
CA LEU A 384 20.48 14.95 -19.25
C LEU A 384 20.34 14.04 -18.02
N ALA A 385 20.11 14.62 -16.84
CA ALA A 385 19.87 13.84 -15.62
C ALA A 385 18.67 12.88 -15.77
N GLY A 386 17.58 13.30 -16.42
CA GLY A 386 16.44 12.43 -16.70
C GLY A 386 16.75 11.35 -17.75
N ILE A 387 17.37 11.74 -18.87
CA ILE A 387 17.69 10.88 -20.02
C ILE A 387 18.59 9.70 -19.62
N LEU A 388 19.50 9.90 -18.67
CA LEU A 388 20.44 8.87 -18.20
C LEU A 388 19.84 7.90 -17.15
N THR A 389 18.53 7.95 -16.93
CA THR A 389 17.85 7.14 -15.92
C THR A 389 16.68 6.32 -16.50
N THR A 390 16.29 5.27 -15.80
CA THR A 390 15.15 4.39 -16.15
C THR A 390 13.79 5.13 -16.09
N GLU A 391 12.68 4.47 -16.45
CA GLU A 391 11.31 5.02 -16.33
C GLU A 391 11.03 6.33 -17.09
N ALA A 392 11.74 6.61 -18.18
CA ALA A 392 11.42 7.80 -18.97
C ALA A 392 10.04 7.69 -19.65
N PRO A 393 9.29 8.81 -19.78
CA PRO A 393 9.58 10.11 -19.17
C PRO A 393 9.19 10.13 -17.69
N ASN A 394 10.07 10.64 -16.82
CA ASN A 394 9.80 10.78 -15.40
C ASN A 394 9.89 12.26 -14.98
N THR A 395 8.74 12.87 -14.71
CA THR A 395 8.63 14.29 -14.37
C THR A 395 9.15 14.63 -12.98
N PHE A 396 9.23 13.66 -12.07
CA PHE A 396 9.89 13.87 -10.78
C PHE A 396 11.40 14.03 -10.93
N ARG A 397 12.04 13.20 -11.78
CA ARG A 397 13.50 13.22 -12.00
C ARG A 397 13.99 14.50 -12.68
N VAL A 398 13.13 15.10 -13.50
CA VAL A 398 13.43 16.34 -14.24
C VAL A 398 12.84 17.59 -13.60
N TYR A 399 12.18 17.49 -12.44
CA TYR A 399 11.47 18.60 -11.79
C TYR A 399 12.35 19.84 -11.54
N GLY A 400 13.66 19.66 -11.45
CA GLY A 400 14.62 20.76 -11.36
C GLY A 400 14.58 21.81 -12.48
N MET A 401 13.99 21.48 -13.64
CA MET A 401 13.86 22.41 -14.78
C MET A 401 12.61 23.29 -14.73
N THR A 402 11.65 23.02 -13.85
CA THR A 402 10.35 23.69 -13.88
C THR A 402 10.44 25.23 -13.77
N PRO A 403 11.31 25.82 -12.93
CA PRO A 403 11.51 27.28 -12.93
C PRO A 403 12.09 27.82 -14.26
N ALA A 404 13.01 27.08 -14.89
CA ALA A 404 13.57 27.45 -16.18
C ALA A 404 12.50 27.45 -17.28
N LEU A 405 11.59 26.47 -17.27
CA LEU A 405 10.48 26.42 -18.23
C LEU A 405 9.52 27.60 -18.08
N ALA A 406 9.24 28.04 -16.84
CA ALA A 406 8.45 29.25 -16.61
C ALA A 406 9.15 30.49 -17.19
N LEU A 407 10.47 30.62 -17.05
CA LEU A 407 11.26 31.70 -17.65
C LEU A 407 11.25 31.64 -19.19
N VAL A 408 11.33 30.44 -19.78
CA VAL A 408 11.29 30.24 -21.24
C VAL A 408 9.92 30.61 -21.80
N ALA A 409 8.83 30.20 -21.15
CA ALA A 409 7.48 30.60 -21.53
C ALA A 409 7.29 32.13 -21.41
N ALA A 410 7.79 32.75 -20.34
CA ALA A 410 7.75 34.21 -20.17
C ALA A 410 8.58 34.95 -21.23
N LEU A 411 9.72 34.40 -21.63
CA LEU A 411 10.53 34.91 -22.74
C LEU A 411 9.78 34.83 -24.08
N GLY A 412 9.02 33.76 -24.30
CA GLY A 412 8.14 33.61 -25.46
C GLY A 412 7.01 34.65 -25.47
N LEU A 413 6.42 34.93 -24.31
CA LEU A 413 5.43 36.00 -24.16
C LEU A 413 6.04 37.37 -24.48
N GLN A 414 7.26 37.63 -23.99
CA GLN A 414 8.01 38.85 -24.30
C GLN A 414 8.30 38.97 -25.80
N GLU A 415 8.72 37.89 -26.46
CA GLU A 415 8.97 37.87 -27.92
C GLU A 415 7.72 38.26 -28.72
N LEU A 416 6.56 37.71 -28.37
CA LEU A 416 5.30 38.03 -29.02
C LEU A 416 4.91 39.50 -28.80
N ALA A 417 5.09 40.01 -27.58
CA ALA A 417 4.79 41.40 -27.24
C ALA A 417 5.72 42.42 -27.92
N GLU A 418 6.97 42.03 -28.21
CA GLU A 418 7.93 42.84 -28.95
C GLU A 418 7.58 42.91 -30.45
N HIS A 419 7.19 41.79 -31.06
CA HIS A 419 6.92 41.71 -32.51
C HIS A 419 5.47 42.02 -32.90
N ILE A 420 4.53 41.95 -31.95
CA ILE A 420 3.12 42.26 -32.15
C ILE A 420 2.72 43.29 -31.09
N PRO A 421 3.06 44.59 -31.26
CA PRO A 421 2.89 45.59 -30.21
C PRO A 421 1.44 45.73 -29.73
N ARG A 422 0.47 45.54 -30.64
CA ARG A 422 -0.97 45.54 -30.33
C ARG A 422 -1.42 44.37 -29.44
N SER A 423 -0.62 43.30 -29.37
CA SER A 423 -0.90 42.16 -28.48
C SER A 423 -0.61 42.47 -27.01
N ARG A 424 0.12 43.54 -26.68
CA ARG A 424 0.42 43.94 -25.29
C ARG A 424 -0.83 44.21 -24.44
N VAL A 425 -1.97 44.49 -25.08
CA VAL A 425 -3.28 44.66 -24.44
C VAL A 425 -4.00 43.32 -24.19
N LEU A 426 -3.78 42.33 -25.08
CA LEU A 426 -4.52 41.05 -25.11
C LEU A 426 -3.75 39.89 -24.50
N LEU A 427 -2.41 39.88 -24.60
CA LEU A 427 -1.54 38.86 -24.02
C LEU A 427 -1.83 38.55 -22.57
N PRO A 428 -2.24 39.51 -21.75
CA PRO A 428 -2.47 39.18 -20.36
C PRO A 428 -3.86 38.63 -20.07
N LEU A 429 -4.77 38.71 -21.04
CA LEU A 429 -5.97 37.86 -21.06
C LEU A 429 -5.61 36.37 -21.20
N LEU A 430 -4.35 36.00 -21.52
CA LEU A 430 -3.88 34.61 -21.49
C LEU A 430 -3.64 34.09 -20.07
N ILE A 431 -3.43 34.97 -19.10
CA ILE A 431 -3.17 34.56 -17.71
C ILE A 431 -4.37 33.79 -17.14
N LEU A 432 -5.58 34.33 -17.32
CA LEU A 432 -6.81 33.73 -16.79
C LEU A 432 -7.07 32.33 -17.35
N PRO A 433 -7.03 32.06 -18.67
CA PRO A 433 -7.22 30.71 -19.21
C PRO A 433 -6.08 29.76 -18.84
N ILE A 434 -4.81 30.22 -18.76
CA ILE A 434 -3.70 29.37 -18.28
C ILE A 434 -3.93 28.96 -16.83
N ALA A 435 -4.23 29.94 -15.97
CA ALA A 435 -4.49 29.71 -14.55
C ALA A 435 -5.72 28.82 -14.36
N TYR A 436 -6.83 29.13 -15.03
CA TYR A 436 -8.05 28.34 -15.00
C TYR A 436 -7.78 26.89 -15.44
N TRP A 437 -7.11 26.69 -16.57
CA TRP A 437 -6.80 25.36 -17.08
C TRP A 437 -5.99 24.56 -16.07
N ASN A 438 -4.87 25.10 -15.59
CA ASN A 438 -3.99 24.38 -14.67
C ASN A 438 -4.67 24.08 -13.33
N LEU A 439 -5.38 25.06 -12.74
CA LEU A 439 -6.08 24.89 -11.47
C LEU A 439 -7.25 23.92 -11.60
N TYR A 440 -8.07 24.05 -12.66
CA TYR A 440 -9.17 23.14 -12.94
C TYR A 440 -8.67 21.72 -13.15
N THR A 441 -7.67 21.53 -14.03
CA THR A 441 -7.09 20.21 -14.29
C THR A 441 -6.49 19.60 -13.04
N TYR A 442 -5.83 20.38 -12.18
CA TYR A 442 -5.31 19.83 -10.92
C TYR A 442 -6.42 19.42 -9.95
N PHE A 443 -7.33 20.34 -9.63
CA PHE A 443 -8.30 20.16 -8.55
C PHE A 443 -9.53 19.33 -8.91
N GLN A 444 -9.88 19.25 -10.19
CA GLN A 444 -11.10 18.56 -10.65
C GLN A 444 -10.78 17.30 -11.45
N VAL A 445 -9.70 17.32 -12.27
CA VAL A 445 -9.38 16.16 -13.13
C VAL A 445 -8.35 15.25 -12.47
N GLN A 446 -7.18 15.78 -12.09
CA GLN A 446 -6.09 15.00 -11.54
C GLN A 446 -6.42 14.44 -10.15
N ALA A 447 -7.00 15.27 -9.28
CA ALA A 447 -7.34 14.87 -7.90
C ALA A 447 -8.33 13.69 -7.81
N GLU A 448 -9.18 13.50 -8.83
CA GLU A 448 -10.22 12.48 -8.86
C GLU A 448 -9.89 11.31 -9.79
N HIS A 449 -8.78 11.37 -10.52
CA HIS A 449 -8.40 10.35 -11.50
C HIS A 449 -8.06 9.03 -10.78
N PRO A 450 -8.69 7.88 -11.12
CA PRO A 450 -8.49 6.61 -10.40
C PRO A 450 -7.03 6.17 -10.28
N ALA A 451 -6.25 6.29 -11.37
CA ALA A 451 -4.83 5.95 -11.36
C ALA A 451 -3.96 6.92 -10.54
N VAL A 452 -4.43 8.14 -10.26
CA VAL A 452 -3.77 9.07 -9.34
C VAL A 452 -4.11 8.68 -7.90
N VAL A 453 -5.40 8.43 -7.63
CA VAL A 453 -5.91 8.00 -6.32
C VAL A 453 -5.21 6.71 -5.85
N ALA A 454 -5.04 5.73 -6.73
CA ALA A 454 -4.37 4.47 -6.45
C ALA A 454 -2.88 4.60 -6.06
N MET A 455 -2.24 5.75 -6.34
CA MET A 455 -0.84 6.01 -5.98
C MET A 455 -0.67 6.60 -4.58
N PHE A 456 -1.75 6.82 -3.82
CA PHE A 456 -1.71 7.36 -2.45
C PHE A 456 -2.34 6.40 -1.44
N ASN A 457 -1.91 6.46 -0.18
CA ASN A 457 -2.50 5.67 0.90
C ASN A 457 -3.80 6.32 1.41
N VAL A 458 -4.84 6.35 0.57
CA VAL A 458 -6.11 7.03 0.85
C VAL A 458 -6.77 6.47 2.11
N GLY A 459 -6.96 5.15 2.18
CA GLY A 459 -7.57 4.46 3.32
C GLY A 459 -6.89 4.78 4.66
N PRO A 460 -5.60 4.44 4.81
CA PRO A 460 -4.87 4.75 6.05
C PRO A 460 -4.83 6.24 6.39
N THR A 461 -4.77 7.14 5.39
CA THR A 461 -4.80 8.59 5.64
C THR A 461 -6.15 9.04 6.20
N ARG A 462 -7.25 8.58 5.60
CA ARG A 462 -8.62 8.89 6.02
C ARG A 462 -8.93 8.33 7.40
N VAL A 463 -8.50 7.09 7.67
CA VAL A 463 -8.58 6.50 9.00
C VAL A 463 -7.76 7.29 10.02
N GLY A 464 -6.55 7.73 9.65
CA GLY A 464 -5.74 8.61 10.49
C GLY A 464 -6.47 9.91 10.85
N GLN A 465 -7.11 10.56 9.89
CA GLN A 465 -7.93 11.76 10.13
C GLN A 465 -9.20 11.46 10.94
N TYR A 466 -9.83 10.30 10.75
CA TYR A 466 -11.00 9.91 11.54
C TYR A 466 -10.63 9.68 13.01
N ILE A 467 -9.49 9.04 13.29
CA ILE A 467 -9.01 8.79 14.66
C ILE A 467 -8.81 10.08 15.44
N THR A 468 -8.40 11.20 14.80
CA THR A 468 -8.26 12.49 15.50
C THR A 468 -9.60 13.07 15.99
N THR A 469 -10.73 12.57 15.47
CA THR A 469 -12.07 12.99 15.90
C THR A 469 -12.64 12.16 17.05
N LEU A 470 -11.95 11.07 17.43
CA LEU A 470 -12.42 10.14 18.46
C LEU A 470 -11.98 10.57 19.87
N PRO A 471 -12.71 10.18 20.93
CA PRO A 471 -12.35 10.47 22.32
C PRO A 471 -10.97 9.93 22.70
N GLU A 472 -10.19 10.66 23.52
CA GLU A 472 -8.81 10.27 23.82
C GLU A 472 -8.68 8.93 24.56
N ASP A 473 -9.67 8.52 25.32
CA ASP A 473 -9.70 7.29 26.10
C ASP A 473 -10.24 6.08 25.32
N ALA A 474 -10.81 6.29 24.13
CA ALA A 474 -11.45 5.23 23.35
C ALA A 474 -10.49 4.10 22.96
N ALA A 475 -10.92 2.86 23.13
CA ALA A 475 -10.23 1.67 22.64
C ALA A 475 -10.49 1.49 21.14
N ILE A 476 -9.46 1.66 20.33
CA ILE A 476 -9.56 1.60 18.87
C ILE A 476 -9.03 0.26 18.36
N TYR A 477 -9.92 -0.49 17.70
CA TYR A 477 -9.60 -1.73 17.02
C TYR A 477 -9.59 -1.49 15.51
N LEU A 478 -8.41 -1.63 14.92
CA LEU A 478 -8.21 -1.45 13.49
C LEU A 478 -8.25 -2.80 12.78
N ASP A 479 -9.04 -2.87 11.72
CA ASP A 479 -8.94 -3.93 10.73
C ASP A 479 -7.51 -4.00 10.14
N ARG A 480 -7.15 -5.17 9.63
CA ARG A 480 -5.84 -5.47 9.05
C ARG A 480 -5.46 -4.51 7.92
N ASP A 481 -6.44 -4.06 7.14
CA ASP A 481 -6.26 -3.12 6.02
C ASP A 481 -5.61 -1.80 6.45
N PHE A 482 -5.64 -1.48 7.76
CA PHE A 482 -5.11 -0.25 8.35
C PHE A 482 -4.00 -0.51 9.38
N TRP A 483 -3.67 -1.76 9.67
CA TRP A 483 -2.67 -2.08 10.69
C TRP A 483 -1.25 -1.73 10.23
N ALA A 484 -0.46 -1.10 11.11
CA ALA A 484 0.94 -0.74 10.88
C ALA A 484 1.23 0.21 9.68
N PHE A 485 0.23 0.93 9.18
CA PHE A 485 0.42 1.92 8.11
C PHE A 485 0.96 3.26 8.63
N SER A 486 2.04 3.76 8.02
CA SER A 486 2.73 4.98 8.42
C SER A 486 1.87 6.26 8.42
N PRO A 487 0.87 6.48 7.53
CA PRO A 487 0.00 7.65 7.60
C PRO A 487 -0.74 7.79 8.94
N ILE A 488 -1.22 6.68 9.51
CA ILE A 488 -1.97 6.71 10.77
C ILE A 488 -1.04 7.13 11.92
N GLU A 489 0.18 6.58 11.95
CA GLU A 489 1.17 6.84 12.98
C GLU A 489 1.65 8.31 12.99
N VAL A 490 1.87 8.92 11.82
CA VAL A 490 2.36 10.30 11.75
C VAL A 490 1.28 11.35 12.00
N ILE A 491 0.01 10.98 11.81
CA ILE A 491 -1.16 11.81 12.14
C ILE A 491 -1.50 11.67 13.63
N ASN A 492 -1.40 10.46 14.20
CA ASN A 492 -1.77 10.14 15.57
C ASN A 492 -0.60 9.51 16.37
N PRO A 493 0.55 10.19 16.49
CA PRO A 493 1.71 9.61 17.16
C PRO A 493 1.42 9.34 18.63
N GLY A 494 1.73 8.13 19.09
CA GLY A 494 1.50 7.71 20.48
C GLY A 494 0.07 7.26 20.79
N ARG A 495 -0.85 7.34 19.83
CA ARG A 495 -2.19 6.76 19.98
C ARG A 495 -2.08 5.24 20.12
N LYS A 496 -2.67 4.67 21.17
CA LYS A 496 -2.72 3.22 21.34
C LYS A 496 -3.76 2.63 20.38
N LEU A 497 -3.30 1.84 19.43
CA LEU A 497 -4.12 1.17 18.41
C LEU A 497 -4.00 -0.34 18.60
N THR A 498 -5.09 -1.08 18.44
CA THR A 498 -5.12 -2.53 18.59
C THR A 498 -5.53 -3.17 17.27
N ARG A 499 -4.82 -4.20 16.81
CA ARG A 499 -5.26 -4.97 15.64
C ARG A 499 -6.54 -5.72 16.00
N LEU A 500 -7.59 -5.60 15.20
CA LEU A 500 -8.82 -6.35 15.37
C LEU A 500 -8.53 -7.85 15.18
N LYS A 501 -8.97 -8.66 16.14
CA LYS A 501 -8.99 -10.11 16.08
C LYS A 501 -10.39 -10.50 16.53
N THR A 502 -11.26 -10.81 15.58
CA THR A 502 -12.70 -10.99 15.81
C THR A 502 -13.03 -11.91 17.01
N PRO A 503 -12.42 -13.10 17.18
CA PRO A 503 -12.78 -14.00 18.29
C PRO A 503 -12.42 -13.47 19.69
N PHE A 504 -11.47 -12.53 19.80
CA PHE A 504 -10.98 -12.03 21.09
C PHE A 504 -11.47 -10.62 21.42
N HIS A 505 -11.90 -9.87 20.40
CA HIS A 505 -12.29 -8.47 20.55
C HIS A 505 -13.79 -8.25 20.34
N ILE A 506 -14.58 -9.33 20.21
CA ILE A 506 -16.05 -9.30 20.16
C ILE A 506 -16.61 -10.35 21.14
N PRO A 507 -17.22 -9.95 22.27
CA PRO A 507 -17.29 -8.57 22.78
C PRO A 507 -15.90 -8.04 23.14
N PRO A 508 -15.70 -6.72 23.21
CA PRO A 508 -14.40 -6.16 23.52
C PRO A 508 -14.03 -6.45 24.98
N PRO A 509 -12.74 -6.78 25.25
CA PRO A 509 -12.30 -7.24 26.57
C PRO A 509 -12.34 -6.16 27.65
N ASP A 510 -12.20 -4.88 27.27
CA ASP A 510 -12.25 -3.75 28.20
C ASP A 510 -13.60 -3.04 28.10
N ALA A 511 -14.34 -3.05 29.20
CA ALA A 511 -15.66 -2.45 29.31
C ALA A 511 -15.68 -1.09 30.02
N SER A 512 -14.52 -0.55 30.40
CA SER A 512 -14.42 0.71 31.14
C SER A 512 -14.49 1.96 30.25
N ARG A 513 -14.36 1.79 28.93
CA ARG A 513 -14.19 2.89 27.97
C ARG A 513 -14.99 2.68 26.68
N PRO A 514 -15.23 3.75 25.89
CA PRO A 514 -15.80 3.63 24.56
C PRO A 514 -14.92 2.75 23.64
N VAL A 515 -15.56 2.04 22.72
CA VAL A 515 -14.89 1.15 21.76
C VAL A 515 -15.21 1.59 20.34
N VAL A 516 -14.20 1.59 19.47
CA VAL A 516 -14.37 1.88 18.05
C VAL A 516 -13.72 0.78 17.22
N TYR A 517 -14.52 0.11 16.39
CA TYR A 517 -14.02 -0.80 15.35
C TYR A 517 -13.92 -0.04 14.03
N ILE A 518 -12.74 0.00 13.42
CA ILE A 518 -12.53 0.64 12.12
C ILE A 518 -12.26 -0.45 11.09
N LEU A 519 -13.24 -0.64 10.20
CA LEU A 519 -13.32 -1.76 9.26
C LEU A 519 -12.94 -1.32 7.85
N GLY A 520 -12.05 -2.08 7.22
CA GLY A 520 -11.62 -1.89 5.84
C GLY A 520 -12.51 -2.62 4.85
N ASN A 521 -12.01 -2.84 3.65
CA ASN A 521 -12.79 -3.43 2.56
C ASN A 521 -13.16 -4.89 2.85
N TYR A 522 -12.29 -5.61 3.57
CA TYR A 522 -12.58 -6.96 4.05
C TYR A 522 -13.47 -6.96 5.31
N GLY A 523 -13.08 -6.19 6.33
CA GLY A 523 -13.81 -6.12 7.60
C GLY A 523 -15.24 -5.59 7.50
N ARG A 524 -15.63 -4.90 6.42
CA ARG A 524 -17.02 -4.47 6.21
C ARG A 524 -18.02 -5.64 6.22
N LEU A 525 -17.58 -6.87 5.95
CA LEU A 525 -18.40 -8.08 6.06
C LEU A 525 -18.84 -8.36 7.51
N LEU A 526 -18.13 -7.81 8.51
CA LEU A 526 -18.52 -7.87 9.93
C LEU A 526 -19.62 -6.86 10.29
N LEU A 527 -19.91 -5.86 9.45
CA LEU A 527 -20.90 -4.81 9.77
C LEU A 527 -22.29 -5.35 10.08
N PRO A 528 -22.88 -6.28 9.31
CA PRO A 528 -24.19 -6.84 9.65
C PRO A 528 -24.19 -7.54 11.01
N TYR A 529 -23.11 -8.26 11.33
CA TYR A 529 -22.97 -8.96 12.60
C TYR A 529 -22.77 -8.00 13.78
N LEU A 530 -21.91 -6.98 13.64
CA LEU A 530 -21.75 -5.95 14.66
C LEU A 530 -23.05 -5.17 14.90
N ARG A 531 -23.86 -4.92 13.87
CA ARG A 531 -25.19 -4.32 14.02
C ARG A 531 -26.19 -5.23 14.71
N GLN A 532 -26.11 -6.54 14.48
CA GLN A 532 -26.94 -7.51 15.20
C GLN A 532 -26.55 -7.57 16.69
N LEU A 533 -25.25 -7.65 16.99
CA LEU A 533 -24.76 -7.67 18.36
C LEU A 533 -25.01 -6.34 19.09
N TYR A 534 -24.84 -5.22 18.39
CA TYR A 534 -24.99 -3.88 18.94
C TYR A 534 -25.93 -3.03 18.06
N PRO A 535 -27.26 -3.21 18.17
CA PRO A 535 -28.25 -2.49 17.35
C PRO A 535 -28.19 -0.96 17.51
N GLU A 536 -27.74 -0.49 18.67
CA GLU A 536 -27.60 0.93 19.01
C GLU A 536 -26.22 1.52 18.64
N ALA A 537 -25.35 0.75 17.97
CA ALA A 537 -24.02 1.24 17.57
C ALA A 537 -24.13 2.36 16.53
N GLN A 538 -23.31 3.40 16.69
CA GLN A 538 -23.19 4.45 15.66
C GLN A 538 -22.24 3.94 14.57
N VAL A 539 -22.66 4.02 13.30
CA VAL A 539 -21.86 3.57 12.16
C VAL A 539 -21.59 4.74 11.24
N ASP A 540 -20.31 5.13 11.14
CA ASP A 540 -19.84 6.14 10.19
C ASP A 540 -19.22 5.41 8.99
N VAL A 541 -19.59 5.77 7.76
CA VAL A 541 -19.03 5.16 6.55
C VAL A 541 -18.40 6.24 5.69
N ASP A 542 -17.15 6.04 5.27
CA ASP A 542 -16.44 6.93 4.36
C ASP A 542 -16.35 6.32 2.96
N TYR A 543 -16.67 7.14 1.97
CA TYR A 543 -16.52 6.80 0.56
C TYR A 543 -15.53 7.75 -0.11
N GLY A 544 -14.62 7.18 -0.88
CA GLY A 544 -13.63 7.88 -1.67
C GLY A 544 -14.21 8.38 -2.98
N PRO A 545 -13.35 8.89 -3.88
CA PRO A 545 -13.73 9.24 -5.24
C PRO A 545 -14.46 8.07 -5.94
N HIS A 546 -15.44 8.39 -6.79
CA HIS A 546 -16.29 7.41 -7.50
C HIS A 546 -17.12 6.50 -6.58
N HIS A 547 -17.43 6.97 -5.36
CA HIS A 547 -18.22 6.23 -4.37
C HIS A 547 -17.61 4.87 -3.95
N THR A 548 -16.28 4.78 -4.03
CA THR A 548 -15.53 3.61 -3.58
C THR A 548 -15.50 3.54 -2.05
N PHE A 549 -15.77 2.38 -1.46
CA PHE A 549 -15.73 2.21 0.00
C PHE A 549 -14.30 2.42 0.51
N VAL A 550 -14.13 3.20 1.58
CA VAL A 550 -12.82 3.44 2.22
C VAL A 550 -12.75 2.75 3.57
N TYR A 551 -13.62 3.12 4.51
CA TYR A 551 -13.72 2.48 5.82
C TYR A 551 -15.14 2.60 6.40
N ALA A 552 -15.42 1.78 7.41
CA ALA A 552 -16.57 1.95 8.30
C ALA A 552 -16.12 1.97 9.76
N GLY A 553 -16.47 3.03 10.49
CA GLY A 553 -16.26 3.16 11.94
C GLY A 553 -17.51 2.75 12.71
N VAL A 554 -17.43 1.70 13.54
CA VAL A 554 -18.51 1.27 14.44
C VAL A 554 -18.17 1.72 15.86
N ARG A 555 -18.92 2.67 16.39
CA ARG A 555 -18.70 3.29 17.70
C ARG A 555 -19.69 2.75 18.73
N LEU A 556 -19.13 2.26 19.84
CA LEU A 556 -19.84 1.79 21.02
C LEU A 556 -19.51 2.69 22.22
N SER A 557 -20.54 3.12 22.94
CA SER A 557 -20.38 3.80 24.24
C SER A 557 -19.91 2.84 25.32
N ALA A 558 -19.24 3.36 26.36
CA ALA A 558 -18.85 2.56 27.53
C ALA A 558 -20.06 1.83 28.16
N ALA A 559 -21.24 2.47 28.19
CA ALA A 559 -22.47 1.86 28.70
C ALA A 559 -22.94 0.65 27.88
N GLN A 560 -22.84 0.71 26.55
CA GLN A 560 -23.18 -0.42 25.67
C GLN A 560 -22.21 -1.59 25.86
N VAL A 561 -20.92 -1.30 26.00
CA VAL A 561 -19.88 -2.31 26.21
C VAL A 561 -19.96 -2.95 27.60
N ALA A 562 -20.37 -2.18 28.61
CA ALA A 562 -20.50 -2.63 30.00
C ALA A 562 -21.77 -3.44 30.28
N ARG A 563 -22.71 -3.57 29.34
CA ARG A 563 -23.94 -4.36 29.55
C ARG A 563 -23.57 -5.82 29.84
N ARG A 564 -24.17 -6.39 30.89
CA ARG A 564 -24.01 -7.80 31.31
C ARG A 564 -25.38 -8.41 31.57
N GLY A 565 -25.46 -9.74 31.47
CA GLY A 565 -26.69 -10.51 31.59
C GLY A 565 -27.13 -11.14 30.27
N LEU A 566 -28.41 -11.48 30.15
CA LEU A 566 -29.02 -12.09 28.97
C LEU A 566 -30.33 -11.37 28.61
N LEU A 567 -30.86 -11.63 27.42
CA LEU A 567 -32.07 -11.03 26.87
C LEU A 567 -33.29 -11.94 27.11
N THR A 568 -34.40 -11.37 27.55
CA THR A 568 -35.73 -12.01 27.45
C THR A 568 -36.18 -12.10 25.99
N PRO A 569 -37.21 -12.90 25.65
CA PRO A 569 -37.79 -12.90 24.30
C PRO A 569 -38.29 -11.53 23.83
N ALA A 570 -38.61 -10.63 24.77
CA ALA A 570 -39.00 -9.25 24.50
C ALA A 570 -37.80 -8.27 24.37
N GLY A 571 -36.56 -8.74 24.55
CA GLY A 571 -35.33 -7.95 24.41
C GLY A 571 -34.89 -7.20 25.68
N HIS A 572 -35.55 -7.40 26.82
CA HIS A 572 -35.11 -6.82 28.09
C HIS A 572 -33.88 -7.56 28.65
N VAL A 573 -32.92 -6.80 29.19
CA VAL A 573 -31.71 -7.33 29.82
C VAL A 573 -32.01 -7.80 31.24
N VAL A 574 -31.64 -9.05 31.56
CA VAL A 574 -31.79 -9.67 32.87
C VAL A 574 -30.41 -10.13 33.37
N PRO A 575 -29.98 -9.73 34.59
CA PRO A 575 -28.73 -10.20 35.19
C PRO A 575 -28.71 -11.72 35.39
N VAL A 576 -27.51 -12.33 35.32
CA VAL A 576 -27.33 -13.77 35.60
C VAL A 576 -26.28 -13.92 36.71
N PRO A 577 -26.59 -14.63 37.82
CA PRO A 577 -27.83 -15.36 38.08
C PRO A 577 -29.04 -14.44 38.37
N PRO A 578 -30.26 -14.88 38.03
CA PRO A 578 -31.50 -14.14 38.28
C PRO A 578 -31.88 -14.13 39.77
N ASP A 579 -32.81 -13.24 40.13
CA ASP A 579 -33.35 -13.17 41.49
C ASP A 579 -34.25 -14.38 41.82
N ALA A 580 -34.47 -14.64 43.11
CA ALA A 580 -35.15 -15.86 43.56
C ALA A 580 -36.63 -15.92 43.14
N GLY A 581 -37.09 -17.07 42.64
CA GLY A 581 -38.49 -17.32 42.32
C GLY A 581 -38.93 -16.97 40.89
N GLU A 582 -38.02 -16.51 40.04
CA GLU A 582 -38.34 -16.23 38.63
C GLU A 582 -38.34 -17.53 37.81
N GLU A 583 -39.44 -17.84 37.11
CA GLU A 583 -39.38 -18.66 35.90
C GLU A 583 -38.86 -17.77 34.77
N GLY A 584 -38.00 -18.32 33.92
CA GLY A 584 -37.37 -17.49 32.90
C GLY A 584 -37.00 -18.25 31.65
N ALA A 585 -37.13 -17.56 30.52
CA ALA A 585 -36.51 -17.92 29.26
C ALA A 585 -35.60 -16.75 28.86
N LEU A 586 -34.30 -17.00 28.75
CA LEU A 586 -33.29 -15.99 28.43
C LEU A 586 -32.42 -16.49 27.28
N HIS A 587 -31.91 -15.57 26.48
CA HIS A 587 -30.94 -15.86 25.42
C HIS A 587 -29.85 -14.79 25.36
N GLY A 588 -28.68 -15.12 24.84
CA GLY A 588 -27.61 -14.16 24.66
C GLY A 588 -26.27 -14.83 24.38
N GLY A 589 -25.19 -14.22 24.85
CA GLY A 589 -23.83 -14.73 24.69
C GLY A 589 -23.16 -15.09 26.01
N LEU A 590 -22.37 -16.15 26.00
CA LEU A 590 -21.45 -16.52 27.08
C LEU A 590 -20.02 -16.56 26.55
N VAL A 591 -19.11 -15.83 27.18
CA VAL A 591 -17.68 -15.82 26.80
C VAL A 591 -16.90 -16.87 27.58
N LEU A 592 -16.51 -17.94 26.90
CA LEU A 592 -15.69 -19.02 27.45
C LEU A 592 -14.20 -18.66 27.33
N PRO A 593 -13.41 -18.69 28.41
CA PRO A 593 -12.02 -18.23 28.40
C PRO A 593 -11.09 -19.06 27.51
N GLN A 594 -11.35 -20.36 27.41
CA GLN A 594 -10.54 -21.30 26.65
C GLN A 594 -11.40 -22.49 26.18
N PRO A 595 -11.06 -23.13 25.06
CA PRO A 595 -11.70 -24.40 24.69
C PRO A 595 -11.29 -25.50 25.66
N GLY A 596 -12.17 -26.49 25.86
CA GLY A 596 -11.85 -27.67 26.65
C GLY A 596 -13.05 -28.28 27.36
N VAL A 597 -12.78 -29.14 28.33
CA VAL A 597 -13.79 -29.89 29.08
C VAL A 597 -14.30 -29.07 30.28
N TYR A 598 -15.56 -28.67 30.24
CA TYR A 598 -16.26 -27.96 31.31
C TYR A 598 -17.19 -28.91 32.07
N GLY A 599 -17.27 -28.74 33.39
CA GLY A 599 -18.41 -29.22 34.18
C GLY A 599 -19.49 -28.15 34.22
N LEU A 600 -20.76 -28.50 33.97
CA LEU A 600 -21.91 -27.60 34.08
C LEU A 600 -22.96 -28.19 35.01
N ARG A 601 -23.60 -27.35 35.83
CA ARG A 601 -24.70 -27.75 36.72
C ARG A 601 -25.60 -26.56 37.01
N VAL A 602 -26.90 -26.79 37.18
CA VAL A 602 -27.86 -25.77 37.63
C VAL A 602 -28.55 -26.22 38.91
N GLU A 603 -28.57 -25.36 39.93
CA GLU A 603 -29.22 -25.59 41.23
C GLU A 603 -30.37 -24.62 41.47
N GLY A 604 -31.26 -24.94 42.43
CA GLY A 604 -32.37 -24.06 42.83
C GLY A 604 -33.59 -24.11 41.91
N VAL A 605 -33.63 -25.05 40.96
CA VAL A 605 -34.67 -25.18 39.93
C VAL A 605 -35.39 -26.53 40.01
N SER A 606 -36.65 -26.58 39.56
CA SER A 606 -37.47 -27.79 39.40
C SER A 606 -37.38 -28.37 37.99
N ALA A 607 -37.09 -27.53 36.99
CA ALA A 607 -36.79 -27.91 35.61
C ALA A 607 -35.75 -26.95 35.02
N VAL A 608 -34.92 -27.42 34.09
CA VAL A 608 -33.93 -26.59 33.40
C VAL A 608 -33.67 -27.08 31.98
N ARG A 609 -33.38 -26.16 31.08
CA ARG A 609 -32.78 -26.42 29.78
C ARG A 609 -31.74 -25.33 29.52
N TRP A 610 -30.49 -25.74 29.43
CA TRP A 610 -29.36 -24.90 29.03
C TRP A 610 -28.87 -25.38 27.68
N GLN A 611 -29.01 -24.53 26.67
CA GLN A 611 -28.52 -24.76 25.32
C GLN A 611 -27.33 -23.86 25.01
N MET A 612 -26.33 -24.43 24.33
CA MET A 612 -25.21 -23.72 23.73
C MET A 612 -25.24 -23.96 22.23
N GLY A 613 -25.48 -22.90 21.46
CA GLY A 613 -25.85 -23.02 20.04
C GLY A 613 -27.11 -23.85 19.86
N GLN A 614 -27.05 -24.90 19.05
CA GLN A 614 -28.17 -25.83 18.84
C GLN A 614 -28.13 -27.06 19.76
N THR A 615 -27.14 -27.17 20.65
CA THR A 615 -26.97 -28.34 21.52
C THR A 615 -27.46 -28.07 22.94
N THR A 616 -28.31 -28.94 23.47
CA THR A 616 -28.67 -28.97 24.89
C THR A 616 -27.52 -29.56 25.70
N VAL A 617 -26.97 -28.79 26.64
CA VAL A 617 -25.82 -29.19 27.49
C VAL A 617 -26.22 -29.53 28.92
N VAL A 618 -27.35 -28.99 29.42
CA VAL A 618 -27.96 -29.37 30.70
C VAL A 618 -29.48 -29.40 30.52
N ASP A 619 -30.11 -30.50 30.91
CA ASP A 619 -31.56 -30.73 30.85
C ASP A 619 -32.15 -31.27 32.16
N GLU A 620 -31.30 -31.70 33.09
CA GLU A 620 -31.69 -32.22 34.41
C GLU A 620 -31.19 -31.33 35.55
N PRO A 621 -32.09 -30.82 36.43
CA PRO A 621 -31.70 -30.02 37.59
C PRO A 621 -30.74 -30.76 38.54
N GLY A 622 -29.72 -30.06 39.03
CA GLY A 622 -28.79 -30.56 40.05
C GLY A 622 -27.81 -31.63 39.58
N ARG A 623 -28.00 -32.23 38.40
CA ARG A 623 -27.09 -33.24 37.83
C ARG A 623 -25.88 -32.55 37.17
N PRO A 624 -24.64 -32.84 37.60
CA PRO A 624 -23.45 -32.37 36.90
C PRO A 624 -23.33 -33.02 35.52
N VAL A 625 -23.11 -32.21 34.49
CA VAL A 625 -22.78 -32.66 33.13
C VAL A 625 -21.35 -32.26 32.80
N THR A 626 -20.62 -33.12 32.10
CA THR A 626 -19.30 -32.79 31.55
C THR A 626 -19.42 -32.65 30.04
N VAL A 627 -18.99 -31.51 29.50
CA VAL A 627 -19.13 -31.18 28.08
C VAL A 627 -17.88 -30.48 27.56
N THR A 628 -17.46 -30.82 26.34
CA THR A 628 -16.34 -30.12 25.68
C THR A 628 -16.89 -28.93 24.91
N LEU A 629 -16.40 -27.72 25.20
CA LEU A 629 -16.89 -26.46 24.64
C LEU A 629 -15.77 -25.67 23.97
N PRO A 630 -16.09 -24.86 22.94
CA PRO A 630 -15.11 -23.97 22.31
C PRO A 630 -14.76 -22.79 23.22
N GLY A 631 -13.70 -22.05 22.89
CA GLY A 631 -13.43 -20.74 23.49
C GLY A 631 -14.24 -19.61 22.82
N GLY A 632 -14.18 -18.42 23.39
CA GLY A 632 -14.78 -17.21 22.83
C GLY A 632 -16.28 -17.08 23.11
N LEU A 633 -16.95 -16.22 22.33
CA LEU A 633 -18.37 -15.91 22.46
C LEU A 633 -19.24 -17.03 21.88
N VAL A 634 -20.01 -17.69 22.75
CA VAL A 634 -20.92 -18.78 22.39
C VAL A 634 -22.37 -18.35 22.63
N PRO A 635 -23.30 -18.59 21.68
CA PRO A 635 -24.73 -18.34 21.88
C PRO A 635 -25.28 -19.25 22.98
N VAL A 636 -26.06 -18.69 23.89
CA VAL A 636 -26.71 -19.41 24.99
C VAL A 636 -28.22 -19.16 24.98
N GLN A 637 -28.99 -20.22 25.24
CA GLN A 637 -30.41 -20.14 25.58
C GLN A 637 -30.65 -20.89 26.89
N LEU A 638 -31.31 -20.25 27.83
CA LEU A 638 -31.64 -20.78 29.15
C LEU A 638 -33.15 -20.76 29.31
N SER A 639 -33.73 -21.88 29.74
CA SER A 639 -35.07 -21.88 30.33
C SER A 639 -35.07 -22.68 31.62
N TRP A 640 -35.81 -22.20 32.63
CA TRP A 640 -35.89 -22.89 33.91
C TRP A 640 -37.18 -22.55 34.66
N ASN A 641 -37.55 -23.45 35.57
CA ASN A 641 -38.60 -23.21 36.56
C ASN A 641 -37.94 -23.19 37.94
N ALA A 642 -38.05 -22.06 38.67
CA ALA A 642 -37.45 -21.93 39.99
C ALA A 642 -38.20 -22.78 41.04
N ARG A 643 -37.49 -23.29 42.06
CA ARG A 643 -38.16 -23.81 43.26
C ARG A 643 -38.59 -22.65 44.16
N PRO A 644 -39.74 -22.73 44.85
CA PRO A 644 -40.16 -21.71 45.80
C PRO A 644 -39.06 -21.42 46.82
N SER A 645 -38.71 -20.14 47.00
CA SER A 645 -37.68 -19.65 47.94
C SER A 645 -36.25 -20.14 47.70
N ALA A 646 -35.94 -20.79 46.57
CA ALA A 646 -34.60 -21.21 46.21
C ALA A 646 -33.92 -20.19 45.28
N ARG A 647 -32.62 -19.92 45.50
CA ARG A 647 -31.81 -19.09 44.60
C ARG A 647 -31.29 -19.94 43.44
N VAL A 648 -31.57 -19.52 42.21
CA VAL A 648 -31.07 -20.18 41.00
C VAL A 648 -29.56 -19.96 40.88
N ARG A 649 -28.79 -21.03 40.63
CA ARG A 649 -27.33 -20.94 40.47
C ARG A 649 -26.89 -21.70 39.23
N PHE A 650 -26.32 -20.99 38.28
CA PHE A 650 -25.60 -21.56 37.14
C PHE A 650 -24.14 -21.76 37.56
N LEU A 651 -23.74 -23.01 37.74
CA LEU A 651 -22.42 -23.39 38.21
C LEU A 651 -21.63 -24.00 37.06
N TRP A 652 -20.34 -23.70 37.02
CA TRP A 652 -19.40 -24.34 36.12
C TRP A 652 -18.16 -24.85 36.86
N ARG A 653 -17.39 -25.67 36.14
CA ARG A 653 -16.03 -26.08 36.48
C ARG A 653 -15.20 -25.99 35.20
N PRO A 654 -14.42 -24.91 35.02
CA PRO A 654 -13.58 -24.71 33.85
C PRO A 654 -12.55 -25.85 33.63
N PRO A 655 -11.99 -25.99 32.42
CA PRO A 655 -10.96 -26.98 32.13
C PRO A 655 -9.77 -26.86 33.09
N GLY A 656 -9.36 -27.97 33.68
CA GLY A 656 -8.24 -28.03 34.64
C GLY A 656 -8.58 -27.61 36.07
N GLN A 657 -9.81 -27.16 36.36
CA GLN A 657 -10.23 -26.83 37.72
C GLN A 657 -10.98 -27.98 38.39
N SER A 658 -10.89 -28.05 39.73
CA SER A 658 -11.53 -29.11 40.54
C SER A 658 -12.79 -28.65 41.30
N THR A 659 -12.94 -27.34 41.54
CA THR A 659 -14.02 -26.75 42.32
C THR A 659 -15.18 -26.25 41.46
N TRP A 660 -16.40 -26.36 41.99
CA TRP A 660 -17.59 -25.74 41.39
C TRP A 660 -17.68 -24.28 41.82
N GLU A 661 -17.87 -23.39 40.85
CA GLU A 661 -18.08 -21.96 41.11
C GLU A 661 -19.25 -21.43 40.26
N PRO A 662 -19.93 -20.35 40.69
CA PRO A 662 -20.87 -19.65 39.83
C PRO A 662 -20.18 -19.16 38.56
N VAL A 663 -20.87 -19.28 37.41
CA VAL A 663 -20.38 -18.63 36.19
C VAL A 663 -20.33 -17.12 36.43
N PRO A 664 -19.16 -16.47 36.31
CA PRO A 664 -19.02 -15.06 36.65
C PRO A 664 -19.95 -14.15 35.84
N ALA A 665 -20.52 -13.14 36.50
CA ALA A 665 -21.51 -12.22 35.91
C ALA A 665 -20.96 -11.49 34.66
N ASP A 666 -19.66 -11.21 34.64
CA ASP A 666 -18.96 -10.52 33.57
C ASP A 666 -18.79 -11.35 32.29
N ARG A 667 -19.13 -12.65 32.32
CA ARG A 667 -19.11 -13.56 31.16
C ARG A 667 -20.41 -13.61 30.39
N TRP A 668 -21.50 -13.10 30.96
CA TRP A 668 -22.83 -13.09 30.36
C TRP A 668 -23.06 -11.78 29.61
N PHE A 669 -23.38 -11.88 28.33
CA PHE A 669 -23.57 -10.73 27.45
C PHE A 669 -24.97 -10.73 26.84
N PRO A 670 -25.72 -9.63 26.94
CA PRO A 670 -27.05 -9.52 26.35
C PRO A 670 -26.92 -9.15 24.87
N LEU A 671 -26.29 -10.03 24.10
CA LEU A 671 -26.05 -9.90 22.68
C LEU A 671 -26.85 -10.97 21.94
N ASP A 672 -27.54 -10.58 20.87
CA ASP A 672 -28.21 -11.53 19.99
C ASP A 672 -27.19 -12.26 19.12
N VAL A 673 -26.54 -13.28 19.69
CA VAL A 673 -25.55 -14.11 19.00
C VAL A 673 -26.29 -15.16 18.17
N PRO A 674 -26.00 -15.30 16.85
CA PRO A 674 -26.56 -16.38 16.04
C PRO A 674 -26.32 -17.75 16.69
N THR A 675 -27.38 -18.54 16.80
CA THR A 675 -27.34 -19.88 17.45
C THR A 675 -26.60 -20.93 16.64
N GLY A 676 -26.47 -20.71 15.33
CA GLY A 676 -25.72 -21.55 14.42
C GLY A 676 -24.35 -20.95 14.07
N GLY A 677 -23.54 -21.72 13.36
CA GLY A 677 -22.15 -21.41 13.05
C GLY A 677 -21.29 -22.66 13.03
N LEU A 678 -20.00 -22.49 12.81
CA LEU A 678 -19.01 -23.58 12.81
C LEU A 678 -17.98 -23.40 13.92
N LEU A 679 -17.17 -24.42 14.14
CA LEU A 679 -15.96 -24.31 14.95
C LEU A 679 -14.82 -23.86 14.07
N ALA A 680 -14.29 -22.67 14.33
CA ALA A 680 -13.07 -22.21 13.72
C ALA A 680 -11.86 -22.70 14.53
N GLN A 681 -10.88 -23.26 13.83
CA GLN A 681 -9.62 -23.76 14.35
C GLN A 681 -8.52 -22.92 13.71
N TRP A 682 -7.70 -22.28 14.53
CA TRP A 682 -6.60 -21.46 14.06
C TRP A 682 -5.28 -22.19 14.25
N PHE A 683 -4.43 -22.18 13.23
CA PHE A 683 -3.12 -22.80 13.29
C PHE A 683 -2.02 -21.75 13.18
N GLU A 684 -0.90 -22.01 13.83
CA GLU A 684 0.33 -21.25 13.64
C GLU A 684 1.04 -21.72 12.37
N GLY A 685 1.42 -20.77 11.50
CA GLY A 685 1.98 -21.07 10.19
C GLY A 685 0.92 -21.57 9.19
N GLY A 686 1.32 -21.80 7.94
CA GLY A 686 0.42 -22.31 6.89
C GLY A 686 -0.05 -23.76 7.09
N GLY A 687 0.34 -24.44 8.17
CA GLY A 687 0.12 -25.88 8.36
C GLY A 687 -1.18 -26.23 9.09
N LEU A 688 -2.06 -27.01 8.44
CA LEU A 688 -3.32 -27.54 9.02
C LEU A 688 -3.15 -28.86 9.81
N ARG A 689 -1.91 -29.17 10.21
CA ARG A 689 -1.50 -30.43 10.85
C ARG A 689 -0.94 -30.26 12.26
N SER A 690 -0.69 -29.03 12.71
CA SER A 690 -0.36 -28.76 14.12
C SER A 690 -1.63 -28.82 14.97
N LEU A 691 -1.47 -28.82 16.29
CA LEU A 691 -2.60 -28.52 17.17
C LEU A 691 -3.06 -27.08 16.92
N PRO A 692 -4.36 -26.82 16.82
CA PRO A 692 -4.83 -25.46 16.69
C PRO A 692 -4.47 -24.67 17.96
N VAL A 693 -4.02 -23.43 17.76
CA VAL A 693 -3.74 -22.44 18.82
C VAL A 693 -4.99 -22.19 19.64
N THR A 694 -6.15 -22.14 18.97
CA THR A 694 -7.44 -22.01 19.62
C THR A 694 -8.54 -22.61 18.75
N VAL A 695 -9.65 -22.96 19.40
CA VAL A 695 -10.89 -23.43 18.76
C VAL A 695 -12.02 -22.56 19.31
N THR A 696 -12.72 -21.82 18.44
CA THR A 696 -13.82 -20.95 18.86
C THR A 696 -15.07 -21.16 18.03
N HIS A 697 -16.20 -20.74 18.57
CA HIS A 697 -17.42 -20.60 17.78
C HIS A 697 -17.26 -19.47 16.75
N ALA A 698 -17.67 -19.73 15.50
CA ALA A 698 -17.60 -18.80 14.38
C ALA A 698 -18.98 -18.73 13.67
N PRO A 699 -19.85 -17.78 14.05
CA PRO A 699 -21.14 -17.59 13.40
C PRO A 699 -21.00 -16.97 12.00
N LEU A 700 -19.95 -16.17 11.79
CA LEU A 700 -19.49 -15.74 10.48
C LEU A 700 -18.16 -16.46 10.18
N LEU A 701 -18.06 -17.10 9.01
CA LEU A 701 -16.80 -17.68 8.54
C LEU A 701 -15.90 -16.55 8.02
N PHE A 702 -15.29 -15.85 8.96
CA PHE A 702 -14.35 -14.76 8.69
C PHE A 702 -12.93 -15.25 8.90
N ALA A 703 -12.07 -15.06 7.91
CA ALA A 703 -10.69 -15.52 7.96
C ALA A 703 -9.77 -14.44 8.56
N ASP A 704 -9.49 -14.58 9.85
CA ASP A 704 -8.61 -13.72 10.64
C ASP A 704 -7.32 -14.44 11.05
N ASN A 705 -6.21 -13.71 11.09
CA ASN A 705 -4.93 -14.25 11.55
C ASN A 705 -4.89 -14.30 13.08
N ALA A 706 -4.59 -15.47 13.66
CA ALA A 706 -4.42 -15.61 15.12
C ALA A 706 -3.13 -14.96 15.63
N GLY A 707 -2.13 -14.74 14.75
CA GLY A 707 -0.81 -14.23 15.12
C GLY A 707 -0.01 -13.68 13.95
N ASN A 708 0.81 -14.54 13.34
CA ASN A 708 1.81 -14.16 12.33
C ASN A 708 1.16 -13.50 11.09
N LEU A 709 1.80 -12.44 10.59
CA LEU A 709 1.40 -11.71 9.38
C LEU A 709 1.89 -12.37 8.09
N ALA A 710 2.86 -13.29 8.16
CA ALA A 710 3.48 -13.91 6.99
C ALA A 710 2.70 -15.12 6.44
N THR A 711 2.12 -15.95 7.33
CA THR A 711 1.33 -17.13 6.94
C THR A 711 0.27 -17.42 8.01
N SER A 712 -0.94 -17.81 7.61
CA SER A 712 -2.03 -18.21 8.53
C SER A 712 -2.88 -19.30 7.92
N ALA A 713 -3.22 -20.32 8.70
CA ALA A 713 -4.12 -21.39 8.28
C ALA A 713 -5.31 -21.49 9.24
N MET A 714 -6.49 -21.78 8.67
CA MET A 714 -7.74 -21.93 9.38
C MET A 714 -8.50 -23.15 8.90
N ARG A 715 -9.21 -23.79 9.82
CA ARG A 715 -10.18 -24.85 9.51
C ARG A 715 -11.49 -24.57 10.20
N TRP A 716 -12.59 -24.64 9.46
CA TRP A 716 -13.94 -24.66 10.00
C TRP A 716 -14.51 -26.07 9.95
N THR A 717 -15.06 -26.55 11.06
CA THR A 717 -15.70 -27.88 11.16
C THR A 717 -17.08 -27.78 11.80
N GLY A 718 -17.97 -28.69 11.40
CA GLY A 718 -19.32 -28.78 11.92
C GLY A 718 -20.24 -29.52 10.96
N ALA A 719 -21.48 -29.05 10.85
CA ALA A 719 -22.47 -29.60 9.92
C ALA A 719 -23.28 -28.48 9.25
N ILE A 720 -23.83 -28.78 8.06
CA ILE A 720 -24.73 -27.91 7.30
C ILE A 720 -26.09 -28.59 7.18
N HIS A 721 -27.16 -27.83 7.39
CA HIS A 721 -28.53 -28.27 7.19
C HIS A 721 -28.98 -27.97 5.77
N ILE A 722 -29.31 -29.02 5.04
CA ILE A 722 -29.84 -28.98 3.69
C ILE A 722 -31.37 -29.00 3.78
N PRO A 723 -32.07 -27.90 3.42
CA PRO A 723 -33.52 -27.80 3.62
C PRO A 723 -34.35 -28.65 2.64
N ARG A 724 -33.78 -29.01 1.48
CA ARG A 724 -34.45 -29.80 0.44
C ARG A 724 -33.45 -30.61 -0.36
N ASP A 725 -33.85 -31.78 -0.80
CA ASP A 725 -33.08 -32.62 -1.69
C ASP A 725 -32.79 -31.90 -3.00
N GLY A 726 -31.56 -32.03 -3.52
CA GLY A 726 -31.23 -31.53 -4.85
C GLY A 726 -29.75 -31.24 -5.07
N MET A 727 -29.45 -30.65 -6.23
CA MET A 727 -28.11 -30.21 -6.58
C MET A 727 -27.82 -28.84 -5.96
N TYR A 728 -26.80 -28.78 -5.11
CA TYR A 728 -26.31 -27.53 -4.50
C TYR A 728 -25.02 -27.12 -5.19
N THR A 729 -24.89 -25.82 -5.47
CA THR A 729 -23.62 -25.23 -5.89
C THR A 729 -22.99 -24.52 -4.69
N PHE A 730 -21.75 -24.85 -4.37
CA PHE A 730 -20.95 -24.12 -3.38
C PHE A 730 -19.85 -23.35 -4.09
N ALA A 731 -19.50 -22.18 -3.58
CA ALA A 731 -18.46 -21.33 -4.14
C ALA A 731 -17.56 -20.79 -3.03
N LEU A 732 -16.25 -20.91 -3.23
CA LEU A 732 -15.24 -20.32 -2.37
C LEU A 732 -14.49 -19.23 -3.14
N SER A 733 -14.18 -18.13 -2.47
CA SER A 733 -13.20 -17.17 -2.95
C SER A 733 -12.15 -16.92 -1.89
N SER A 734 -10.89 -17.16 -2.22
CA SER A 734 -9.80 -17.06 -1.26
C SER A 734 -8.51 -16.53 -1.89
N ASP A 735 -7.72 -15.88 -1.05
CA ASP A 735 -6.34 -15.43 -1.27
C ASP A 735 -5.58 -15.85 0.01
N ASP A 736 -4.85 -16.96 0.05
CA ASP A 736 -4.57 -17.93 -1.03
C ASP A 736 -5.59 -19.09 -1.06
N GLY A 737 -5.18 -20.31 -0.72
CA GLY A 737 -5.94 -21.53 -0.98
C GLY A 737 -7.13 -21.77 -0.04
N SER A 738 -8.20 -22.39 -0.55
CA SER A 738 -9.31 -22.89 0.25
C SER A 738 -9.95 -24.16 -0.32
N ARG A 739 -10.62 -24.93 0.54
CA ARG A 739 -11.31 -26.17 0.16
C ARG A 739 -12.55 -26.43 0.99
N LEU A 740 -13.56 -27.06 0.40
CA LEU A 740 -14.79 -27.48 1.06
C LEU A 740 -15.02 -28.97 0.90
N TRP A 741 -15.29 -29.66 2.00
CA TRP A 741 -15.76 -31.03 2.04
C TRP A 741 -17.14 -31.11 2.66
N ILE A 742 -18.01 -31.95 2.10
CA ILE A 742 -19.34 -32.30 2.64
C ILE A 742 -19.45 -33.83 2.57
N ASP A 743 -19.86 -34.47 3.66
CA ASP A 743 -19.92 -35.94 3.77
C ASP A 743 -18.58 -36.66 3.49
N GLY A 744 -17.46 -35.94 3.65
CA GLY A 744 -16.13 -36.44 3.33
C GLY A 744 -15.74 -36.36 1.84
N GLU A 745 -16.67 -35.96 0.97
CA GLU A 745 -16.40 -35.68 -0.44
C GLU A 745 -15.84 -34.26 -0.61
N LEU A 746 -14.78 -34.11 -1.42
CA LEU A 746 -14.21 -32.80 -1.77
C LEU A 746 -15.12 -32.13 -2.81
N VAL A 747 -15.86 -31.11 -2.37
CA VAL A 747 -16.84 -30.40 -3.22
C VAL A 747 -16.19 -29.25 -3.97
N VAL A 748 -15.36 -28.44 -3.29
CA VAL A 748 -14.65 -27.29 -3.89
C VAL A 748 -13.17 -27.43 -3.58
N ASP A 749 -12.33 -27.36 -4.62
CA ASP A 749 -10.86 -27.34 -4.50
C ASP A 749 -10.27 -26.09 -5.13
N ASN A 750 -10.01 -25.08 -4.30
CA ASN A 750 -9.33 -23.84 -4.68
C ASN A 750 -7.96 -23.78 -4.00
N TRP A 751 -7.16 -24.84 -4.08
CA TRP A 751 -5.89 -24.95 -3.36
C TRP A 751 -4.70 -24.46 -4.18
N GLY A 752 -3.75 -23.78 -3.54
CA GLY A 752 -2.54 -23.25 -4.18
C GLY A 752 -2.28 -21.81 -3.80
N LEU A 753 -1.22 -21.23 -4.37
CA LEU A 753 -0.87 -19.82 -4.20
C LEU A 753 -1.52 -19.03 -5.34
N HIS A 754 -2.44 -18.12 -5.01
CA HIS A 754 -3.18 -17.32 -5.99
C HIS A 754 -3.93 -16.17 -5.31
N GLY A 755 -4.15 -15.09 -6.06
CA GLY A 755 -5.04 -14.01 -5.61
C GLY A 755 -6.50 -14.43 -5.52
N ALA A 756 -7.33 -13.57 -4.92
CA ALA A 756 -8.77 -13.81 -4.77
C ALA A 756 -9.50 -14.08 -6.10
N GLY A 757 -10.20 -15.21 -6.18
CA GLY A 757 -11.05 -15.60 -7.30
C GLY A 757 -12.10 -16.61 -6.86
N TRP A 758 -13.24 -16.69 -7.55
CA TRP A 758 -14.31 -17.66 -7.23
C TRP A 758 -14.05 -19.01 -7.91
N VAL A 759 -14.10 -20.09 -7.12
CA VAL A 759 -14.16 -21.47 -7.61
C VAL A 759 -15.43 -22.12 -7.09
N GLU A 760 -16.13 -22.81 -7.99
CA GLU A 760 -17.41 -23.46 -7.70
C GLU A 760 -17.29 -24.98 -7.73
N GLY A 761 -18.16 -25.63 -6.97
CA GLY A 761 -18.32 -27.08 -6.92
C GLY A 761 -19.78 -27.43 -6.73
N GLN A 762 -20.21 -28.55 -7.31
CA GLN A 762 -21.60 -29.02 -7.23
C GLN A 762 -21.65 -30.39 -6.57
N VAL A 763 -22.64 -30.57 -5.70
CA VAL A 763 -22.88 -31.85 -5.03
C VAL A 763 -24.38 -32.05 -4.85
N HIS A 764 -24.85 -33.27 -5.08
CA HIS A 764 -26.23 -33.64 -4.80
C HIS A 764 -26.35 -34.01 -3.32
N LEU A 765 -27.23 -33.33 -2.59
CA LEU A 765 -27.41 -33.52 -1.16
C LEU A 765 -28.87 -33.88 -0.86
N GLN A 766 -29.05 -34.76 0.12
CA GLN A 766 -30.36 -35.09 0.69
C GLN A 766 -30.75 -34.02 1.72
N ALA A 767 -32.04 -33.87 2.02
CA ALA A 767 -32.47 -33.00 3.10
C ALA A 767 -31.99 -33.57 4.45
N GLY A 768 -31.48 -32.69 5.31
CA GLY A 768 -30.97 -33.05 6.63
C GLY A 768 -29.60 -32.46 6.93
N TRP A 769 -28.94 -32.99 7.96
CA TRP A 769 -27.65 -32.52 8.43
C TRP A 769 -26.50 -33.30 7.80
N HIS A 770 -25.57 -32.57 7.20
CA HIS A 770 -24.37 -33.13 6.56
C HIS A 770 -23.11 -32.62 7.26
N PRO A 771 -22.19 -33.49 7.72
CA PRO A 771 -20.89 -33.06 8.22
C PRO A 771 -20.13 -32.27 7.14
N LEU A 772 -19.47 -31.19 7.55
CA LEU A 772 -18.66 -30.37 6.67
C LEU A 772 -17.30 -30.03 7.29
N ARG A 773 -16.33 -29.80 6.41
CA ARG A 773 -15.04 -29.21 6.73
C ARG A 773 -14.71 -28.16 5.68
N LEU A 774 -14.16 -27.03 6.11
CA LEU A 774 -13.63 -26.00 5.25
C LEU A 774 -12.21 -25.67 5.68
N ASP A 775 -11.26 -25.72 4.76
CA ASP A 775 -9.87 -25.35 5.01
C ASP A 775 -9.53 -24.06 4.26
N TYR A 776 -8.75 -23.17 4.89
CA TYR A 776 -8.22 -21.94 4.29
C TYR A 776 -6.78 -21.75 4.71
N ILE A 777 -5.97 -21.24 3.78
CA ILE A 777 -4.59 -20.86 4.01
C ILE A 777 -4.28 -19.55 3.31
N ASP A 778 -3.34 -18.83 3.91
CA ASP A 778 -2.86 -17.55 3.46
C ASP A 778 -1.34 -17.51 3.57
N ASN A 779 -0.68 -17.07 2.50
CA ASN A 779 0.78 -16.98 2.40
C ASN A 779 1.29 -15.52 2.36
N GLY A 780 0.53 -14.59 2.92
CA GLY A 780 0.93 -13.18 3.02
C GLY A 780 0.51 -12.36 1.81
N GLY A 781 0.62 -11.03 1.93
CA GLY A 781 0.19 -10.13 0.86
C GLY A 781 -1.28 -9.73 0.99
N SER A 782 -2.06 -9.90 -0.08
CA SER A 782 -3.50 -9.67 -0.04
C SER A 782 -4.18 -10.89 0.62
N HIS A 783 -5.30 -10.65 1.30
CA HIS A 783 -5.96 -11.68 2.08
C HIS A 783 -7.46 -11.61 1.80
N TRP A 784 -8.05 -12.73 1.43
CA TRP A 784 -9.47 -12.80 1.14
C TRP A 784 -10.00 -14.19 1.46
N PHE A 785 -11.20 -14.24 1.99
CA PHE A 785 -11.95 -15.48 2.16
C PHE A 785 -13.44 -15.17 2.20
N GLU A 786 -14.20 -15.82 1.32
CA GLU A 786 -15.66 -15.81 1.28
C GLU A 786 -16.20 -17.20 0.90
N TRP A 787 -17.37 -17.52 1.45
CA TRP A 787 -18.09 -18.75 1.15
C TRP A 787 -19.54 -18.44 0.80
N GLN A 788 -19.98 -18.96 -0.35
CA GLN A 788 -21.35 -18.83 -0.83
C GLN A 788 -21.90 -20.20 -1.23
N TRP A 789 -23.23 -20.29 -1.25
CA TRP A 789 -23.96 -21.43 -1.81
C TRP A 789 -25.12 -20.97 -2.68
N ALA A 790 -25.60 -21.84 -3.55
CA ALA A 790 -26.84 -21.71 -4.30
C ALA A 790 -27.65 -22.99 -4.08
N PRO A 791 -28.72 -22.94 -3.25
CA PRO A 791 -29.68 -24.02 -3.17
C PRO A 791 -30.38 -24.32 -4.51
N PRO A 792 -31.00 -25.50 -4.68
CA PRO A 792 -31.70 -25.87 -5.90
C PRO A 792 -32.74 -24.82 -6.33
N GLY A 793 -32.51 -24.20 -7.49
CA GLY A 793 -33.40 -23.17 -8.05
C GLY A 793 -33.33 -21.81 -7.37
N GLU A 794 -32.37 -21.59 -6.46
CA GLU A 794 -32.12 -20.30 -5.80
C GLU A 794 -30.85 -19.62 -6.34
N ALA A 795 -30.77 -18.30 -6.18
CA ALA A 795 -29.58 -17.54 -6.52
C ALA A 795 -28.45 -17.77 -5.50
N ARG A 796 -27.21 -17.64 -5.97
CA ARG A 796 -26.02 -17.72 -5.12
C ARG A 796 -26.00 -16.61 -4.07
N GLY A 797 -25.66 -16.94 -2.82
CA GLY A 797 -25.50 -15.98 -1.74
C GLY A 797 -24.71 -16.54 -0.54
N PRO A 798 -24.42 -15.70 0.47
CA PRO A 798 -23.70 -16.13 1.68
C PRO A 798 -24.42 -17.28 2.39
N VAL A 799 -23.66 -18.22 2.95
CA VAL A 799 -24.23 -19.33 3.72
C VAL A 799 -24.74 -18.82 5.07
N PRO A 800 -26.05 -18.94 5.38
CA PRO A 800 -26.59 -18.40 6.63
C PRO A 800 -26.09 -19.17 7.87
N ALA A 801 -25.71 -18.46 8.94
CA ALA A 801 -25.30 -19.11 10.20
C ALA A 801 -26.34 -20.12 10.73
N ARG A 802 -27.64 -19.85 10.53
CA ARG A 802 -28.75 -20.73 10.97
C ARG A 802 -28.76 -22.13 10.33
N VAL A 803 -28.14 -22.30 9.17
CA VAL A 803 -28.01 -23.62 8.53
C VAL A 803 -26.71 -24.32 8.93
N LEU A 804 -25.93 -23.74 9.83
CA LEU A 804 -24.65 -24.28 10.28
C LEU A 804 -24.74 -24.66 11.75
N ALA A 805 -24.08 -25.75 12.12
CA ALA A 805 -24.06 -26.23 13.49
C ALA A 805 -22.70 -26.81 13.87
N TRP A 806 -22.44 -26.84 15.17
CA TRP A 806 -21.38 -27.60 15.79
C TRP A 806 -21.92 -28.31 17.02
N ARG A 807 -21.26 -29.41 17.40
CA ARG A 807 -21.58 -30.22 18.59
C ARG A 807 -20.35 -30.36 19.49
N PRO A 808 -20.52 -30.65 20.79
CA PRO A 808 -19.41 -30.90 21.71
C PRO A 808 -18.40 -31.96 21.22
N GLN A 809 -18.86 -32.98 20.49
CA GLN A 809 -17.98 -33.99 19.90
C GLN A 809 -17.07 -33.40 18.81
N ASP A 810 -17.57 -32.42 18.05
CA ASP A 810 -16.79 -31.74 17.01
C ASP A 810 -15.66 -30.91 17.67
N VAL A 811 -15.92 -30.29 18.83
CA VAL A 811 -14.89 -29.59 19.63
C VAL A 811 -13.84 -30.57 20.12
N GLN A 812 -14.27 -31.73 20.64
CA GLN A 812 -13.35 -32.75 21.13
C GLN A 812 -12.46 -33.27 20.00
N LEU A 813 -12.99 -33.45 18.78
CA LEU A 813 -12.23 -33.82 17.60
C LEU A 813 -11.25 -32.71 17.20
N ALA A 814 -11.68 -31.46 17.23
CA ALA A 814 -10.86 -30.30 16.89
C ALA A 814 -9.65 -30.10 17.81
N LEU A 815 -9.73 -30.56 19.07
CA LEU A 815 -8.66 -30.46 20.07
C LEU A 815 -7.70 -31.67 20.06
N ARG A 816 -7.92 -32.68 19.21
CA ARG A 816 -7.01 -33.84 19.11
C ARG A 816 -5.89 -33.54 18.11
N PRO A 817 -4.62 -33.88 18.44
CA PRO A 817 -3.54 -33.77 17.47
C PRO A 817 -3.81 -34.74 16.31
N PRO A 818 -3.71 -34.31 15.05
CA PRO A 818 -3.73 -35.24 13.94
C PRO A 818 -2.47 -36.11 14.01
N SER A 819 -2.57 -37.39 13.63
CA SER A 819 -1.41 -38.27 13.58
C SER A 819 -0.46 -37.81 12.47
N GLU A 820 0.78 -37.44 12.81
CA GLU A 820 1.84 -37.23 11.81
C GLU A 820 2.09 -38.58 11.10
N PRO A 821 1.94 -38.68 9.77
CA PRO A 821 2.32 -39.89 9.06
C PRO A 821 3.85 -40.07 9.17
N PRO A 822 4.36 -41.32 9.28
CA PRO A 822 5.79 -41.54 9.23
C PRO A 822 6.34 -41.20 7.83
N PRO A 823 7.54 -40.63 7.69
CA PRO A 823 8.17 -40.41 6.40
C PRO A 823 8.30 -41.72 5.61
N GLY A 824 8.00 -41.68 4.33
CA GLY A 824 8.01 -42.87 3.49
C GLY A 824 7.43 -42.62 2.10
N ILE A 825 7.53 -43.65 1.26
CA ILE A 825 7.14 -43.57 -0.14
C ILE A 825 5.91 -44.47 -0.36
N PRO A 826 4.78 -43.94 -0.85
CA PRO A 826 3.61 -44.74 -1.17
C PRO A 826 3.87 -45.64 -2.38
N VAL A 827 3.34 -46.87 -2.30
CA VAL A 827 3.46 -47.88 -3.35
C VAL A 827 2.14 -48.01 -4.10
N PHE A 828 2.21 -48.02 -5.41
CA PHE A 828 1.08 -48.16 -6.32
C PHE A 828 1.24 -49.40 -7.21
N ASP A 829 0.11 -50.01 -7.57
CA ASP A 829 0.06 -51.04 -8.61
C ASP A 829 0.06 -50.41 -10.02
N ALA A 830 0.12 -51.25 -11.06
CA ALA A 830 0.07 -50.82 -12.45
C ALA A 830 -1.22 -50.04 -12.80
N GLY A 831 -2.32 -50.30 -12.08
CA GLY A 831 -3.60 -49.62 -12.22
C GLY A 831 -3.67 -48.26 -11.49
N GLY A 832 -2.60 -47.85 -10.81
CA GLY A 832 -2.55 -46.58 -10.08
C GLY A 832 -3.26 -46.62 -8.72
N ARG A 833 -3.62 -47.80 -8.20
CA ARG A 833 -4.17 -47.94 -6.85
C ARG A 833 -3.04 -48.08 -5.84
N ARG A 834 -3.13 -47.36 -4.72
CA ARG A 834 -2.17 -47.48 -3.61
C ARG A 834 -2.32 -48.86 -2.96
N ILE A 835 -1.25 -49.65 -2.94
CA ILE A 835 -1.21 -51.03 -2.40
C ILE A 835 -0.27 -51.19 -1.21
N GLY A 836 0.48 -50.16 -0.84
CA GLY A 836 1.40 -50.24 0.29
C GLY A 836 2.16 -48.95 0.57
N TRP A 837 3.20 -49.09 1.39
CA TRP A 837 4.07 -48.01 1.84
C TRP A 837 5.47 -48.56 2.13
N VAL A 838 6.52 -47.88 1.68
CA VAL A 838 7.89 -48.15 2.09
C VAL A 838 8.29 -47.11 3.13
N PRO A 839 8.49 -47.48 4.40
CA PRO A 839 8.91 -46.54 5.43
C PRO A 839 10.35 -46.08 5.21
N LEU A 840 10.66 -44.86 5.64
CA LEU A 840 12.03 -44.39 5.78
C LEU A 840 12.81 -45.30 6.75
N ALA A 841 13.91 -45.88 6.28
CA ALA A 841 14.73 -46.82 7.06
C ALA A 841 15.74 -46.08 7.94
N ALA A 842 16.40 -45.07 7.40
CA ALA A 842 17.34 -44.21 8.13
C ALA A 842 17.43 -42.82 7.49
N ALA A 843 17.81 -41.81 8.28
CA ALA A 843 18.16 -40.48 7.79
C ALA A 843 19.53 -40.08 8.34
N ARG A 844 20.43 -39.63 7.45
CA ARG A 844 21.76 -39.13 7.79
C ARG A 844 21.81 -37.65 7.46
N LEU A 845 21.60 -36.81 8.47
CA LEU A 845 21.47 -35.36 8.32
C LEU A 845 22.68 -34.65 8.93
N SER A 846 23.09 -33.53 8.32
CA SER A 846 24.22 -32.72 8.77
C SER A 846 24.06 -32.17 10.20
N ASP A 847 22.84 -31.75 10.58
CA ASP A 847 22.49 -31.36 11.95
C ASP A 847 21.22 -32.11 12.41
N PRO A 848 21.34 -33.26 13.09
CA PRO A 848 20.18 -34.05 13.52
C PRO A 848 19.39 -33.43 14.68
N THR A 849 19.90 -32.39 15.33
CA THR A 849 19.21 -31.67 16.41
C THR A 849 18.15 -30.71 15.87
N PHE A 850 18.40 -30.12 14.70
CA PHE A 850 17.49 -29.16 14.06
C PHE A 850 16.83 -29.71 12.79
N ASN A 851 17.42 -30.73 12.16
CA ASN A 851 16.98 -31.25 10.87
C ASN A 851 16.39 -32.65 11.11
N ARG A 852 15.11 -32.83 10.79
CA ARG A 852 14.47 -34.14 10.73
C ARG A 852 13.58 -34.21 9.48
N PRO A 853 13.48 -35.36 8.80
CA PRO A 853 12.58 -35.48 7.65
C PRO A 853 11.14 -35.41 8.14
N ILE A 854 10.33 -34.59 7.49
CA ILE A 854 8.92 -34.40 7.84
C ILE A 854 8.07 -34.95 6.70
N ALA A 855 7.15 -35.85 7.04
CA ALA A 855 6.20 -36.38 6.07
C ALA A 855 5.09 -35.36 5.81
N ASP A 856 4.70 -35.22 4.54
CA ASP A 856 3.57 -34.42 4.09
C ASP A 856 3.61 -32.93 4.50
N ALA A 857 4.80 -32.40 4.81
CA ALA A 857 5.02 -31.01 5.13
C ALA A 857 6.51 -30.66 4.92
N ASN A 858 6.79 -29.38 4.74
CA ASN A 858 8.16 -28.88 4.62
C ASN A 858 8.86 -28.89 5.99
N PHE A 859 10.13 -28.44 6.00
CA PHE A 859 10.95 -28.42 7.21
C PHE A 859 10.41 -27.56 8.36
N GLN A 860 9.53 -26.60 8.08
CA GLN A 860 8.86 -25.76 9.08
C GLN A 860 7.50 -26.34 9.52
N LYS A 861 7.15 -27.55 9.07
CA LYS A 861 5.82 -28.18 9.21
C LYS A 861 4.69 -27.44 8.48
N TRP A 862 5.03 -26.68 7.45
CA TRP A 862 4.07 -25.97 6.58
C TRP A 862 3.80 -26.78 5.31
N PRO A 863 2.78 -26.42 4.49
CA PRO A 863 2.62 -27.00 3.16
C PRO A 863 3.89 -26.84 2.34
N MET A 864 4.26 -27.87 1.57
CA MET A 864 5.45 -27.87 0.72
C MET A 864 5.21 -26.96 -0.49
N LYS A 865 6.07 -25.98 -0.74
CA LYS A 865 5.86 -24.92 -1.75
C LYS A 865 6.95 -24.98 -2.80
N LEU A 866 6.65 -25.56 -3.96
CA LEU A 866 7.58 -25.64 -5.08
C LEU A 866 7.05 -24.84 -6.27
N GLY A 867 7.80 -23.82 -6.69
CA GLY A 867 7.28 -22.84 -7.66
C GLY A 867 5.94 -22.25 -7.19
N ASP A 868 5.00 -22.03 -8.11
CA ASP A 868 3.69 -21.44 -7.77
C ASP A 868 2.65 -22.43 -7.22
N ARG A 869 3.08 -23.61 -6.72
CA ARG A 869 2.17 -24.66 -6.27
C ARG A 869 2.47 -25.12 -4.84
N MET A 870 1.40 -25.51 -4.16
CA MET A 870 1.47 -26.16 -2.85
C MET A 870 1.17 -27.65 -2.97
N TYR A 871 1.93 -28.44 -2.22
CA TYR A 871 1.85 -29.90 -2.20
C TYR A 871 1.57 -30.39 -0.79
N GLU A 872 0.72 -31.41 -0.69
CA GLU A 872 0.27 -31.96 0.60
C GLU A 872 0.89 -33.33 0.92
N ARG A 873 1.62 -33.91 -0.04
CA ARG A 873 2.22 -35.23 0.09
C ARG A 873 3.66 -35.20 -0.37
N GLY A 874 4.52 -35.77 0.45
CA GLY A 874 5.95 -35.72 0.20
C GLY A 874 6.78 -35.89 1.46
N ILE A 875 8.06 -35.58 1.33
CA ILE A 875 9.01 -35.56 2.44
C ILE A 875 9.81 -34.25 2.35
N GLY A 876 9.63 -33.38 3.33
CA GLY A 876 10.41 -32.16 3.50
C GLY A 876 11.66 -32.41 4.32
N VAL A 877 12.78 -31.82 3.91
CA VAL A 877 14.10 -31.93 4.56
C VAL A 877 14.76 -30.56 4.62
N TYR A 878 15.52 -30.31 5.68
CA TYR A 878 16.31 -29.09 5.84
C TYR A 878 17.79 -29.40 5.84
N GLY A 879 18.53 -28.71 4.97
CA GLY A 879 19.97 -28.82 4.86
C GLY A 879 20.48 -30.14 4.27
N PRO A 880 21.80 -30.26 4.05
CA PRO A 880 22.39 -31.41 3.39
C PRO A 880 22.16 -32.71 4.17
N GLY A 881 21.85 -33.78 3.45
CA GLY A 881 21.57 -35.08 4.08
C GLY A 881 21.08 -36.16 3.12
N GLU A 882 20.91 -37.36 3.66
CA GLU A 882 20.51 -38.57 2.95
C GLU A 882 19.29 -39.25 3.62
N LEU A 883 18.29 -39.62 2.83
CA LEU A 883 17.13 -40.42 3.23
C LEU A 883 17.23 -41.81 2.63
N GLU A 884 17.31 -42.85 3.46
CA GLU A 884 17.50 -44.24 3.03
C GLU A 884 16.19 -45.04 3.10
N PHE A 885 15.89 -45.79 2.04
CA PHE A 885 14.73 -46.68 1.92
C PHE A 885 15.16 -48.09 1.49
N HIS A 886 14.61 -49.12 2.14
CA HIS A 886 14.89 -50.51 1.80
C HIS A 886 13.81 -51.04 0.84
N LEU A 887 14.18 -51.17 -0.44
CA LEU A 887 13.28 -51.58 -1.52
C LEU A 887 13.23 -53.09 -1.72
N GLY A 888 14.31 -53.81 -1.36
CA GLY A 888 14.38 -55.27 -1.50
C GLY A 888 14.28 -55.81 -2.94
N GLY A 889 14.47 -54.96 -3.96
CA GLY A 889 14.39 -55.33 -5.38
C GLY A 889 12.98 -55.54 -5.92
N ALA A 890 11.94 -55.17 -5.16
CA ALA A 890 10.55 -55.51 -5.49
C ALA A 890 9.80 -54.48 -6.37
N TYR A 891 10.47 -53.40 -6.79
CA TYR A 891 9.86 -52.27 -7.47
C TYR A 891 10.58 -51.99 -8.79
N ARG A 892 9.87 -51.38 -9.75
CA ARG A 892 10.38 -51.10 -11.09
C ARG A 892 10.58 -49.62 -11.36
N LEU A 893 9.74 -48.76 -10.78
CA LEU A 893 9.74 -47.33 -11.09
C LEU A 893 9.59 -46.49 -9.82
N LEU A 894 10.45 -45.48 -9.71
CA LEU A 894 10.33 -44.36 -8.79
C LEU A 894 10.02 -43.09 -9.60
N GLU A 895 8.94 -42.39 -9.27
CA GLU A 895 8.57 -41.14 -9.94
C GLU A 895 8.08 -40.10 -8.93
N GLY A 896 8.25 -38.82 -9.24
CA GLY A 896 7.87 -37.72 -8.37
C GLY A 896 8.45 -36.39 -8.81
N LEU A 897 8.38 -35.42 -7.91
CA LEU A 897 8.87 -34.06 -8.08
C LEU A 897 9.79 -33.70 -6.92
N VAL A 898 10.76 -32.83 -7.17
CA VAL A 898 11.63 -32.27 -6.13
C VAL A 898 11.97 -30.82 -6.44
N GLY A 899 12.14 -30.01 -5.41
CA GLY A 899 12.55 -28.62 -5.57
C GLY A 899 12.94 -28.00 -4.24
N VAL A 900 13.41 -26.75 -4.32
CA VAL A 900 13.71 -25.94 -3.14
C VAL A 900 12.42 -25.28 -2.67
N ASP A 901 12.11 -25.43 -1.38
CA ASP A 901 10.90 -24.87 -0.79
C ASP A 901 10.99 -23.32 -0.72
N ARG A 902 9.88 -22.64 -1.04
CA ARG A 902 9.81 -21.17 -1.05
C ARG A 902 10.02 -20.49 0.30
N ASP A 903 9.82 -21.21 1.40
CA ASP A 903 10.06 -20.72 2.77
C ASP A 903 11.54 -20.82 3.16
N THR A 904 12.42 -21.22 2.23
CA THR A 904 13.87 -21.12 2.36
C THR A 904 14.32 -19.66 2.30
N TYR A 905 15.27 -19.28 3.15
CA TYR A 905 15.72 -17.88 3.30
C TYR A 905 16.75 -17.48 2.23
N GLY A 906 16.57 -16.32 1.58
CA GLY A 906 17.60 -15.67 0.76
C GLY A 906 17.79 -16.24 -0.67
N ASP A 907 18.98 -16.07 -1.24
CA ASP A 907 19.38 -16.56 -2.58
C ASP A 907 19.88 -18.02 -2.54
N ALA A 908 19.19 -18.84 -1.74
CA ALA A 908 19.45 -20.26 -1.54
C ALA A 908 19.57 -21.05 -2.86
N HIS A 909 20.46 -22.04 -2.91
CA HIS A 909 20.57 -22.99 -4.01
C HIS A 909 21.15 -24.33 -3.59
N THR A 910 20.62 -25.41 -4.16
CA THR A 910 21.02 -26.76 -3.79
C THR A 910 20.84 -27.72 -4.98
N GLN A 911 21.45 -28.89 -4.84
CA GLN A 911 21.35 -29.99 -5.80
C GLN A 911 20.88 -31.24 -5.06
N VAL A 912 20.11 -32.09 -5.73
CA VAL A 912 19.66 -33.37 -5.17
C VAL A 912 19.96 -34.53 -6.11
N GLN A 913 20.10 -35.72 -5.54
CA GLN A 913 20.37 -36.96 -6.27
C GLN A 913 19.52 -38.12 -5.77
N ILE A 914 19.23 -39.04 -6.68
CA ILE A 914 18.61 -40.33 -6.38
C ILE A 914 19.66 -41.42 -6.63
N ILE A 915 19.96 -42.21 -5.60
CA ILE A 915 21.04 -43.22 -5.62
C ILE A 915 20.43 -44.59 -5.34
N GLY A 916 20.70 -45.58 -6.21
CA GLY A 916 20.30 -46.97 -6.01
C GLY A 916 21.52 -47.87 -5.87
N ASP A 917 21.62 -48.61 -4.77
CA ASP A 917 22.73 -49.51 -4.44
C ASP A 917 24.12 -48.88 -4.64
N GLY A 918 24.26 -47.60 -4.26
CA GLY A 918 25.50 -46.82 -4.36
C GLY A 918 25.76 -46.14 -5.71
N LYS A 919 24.90 -46.34 -6.72
CA LYS A 919 25.00 -45.70 -8.04
C LYS A 919 24.01 -44.53 -8.16
N VAL A 920 24.48 -43.36 -8.60
CA VAL A 920 23.60 -42.23 -8.95
C VAL A 920 22.74 -42.62 -10.16
N LEU A 921 21.44 -42.64 -9.98
CA LEU A 921 20.45 -42.96 -11.01
C LEU A 921 19.83 -41.70 -11.63
N TRP A 922 19.79 -40.60 -10.88
CA TRP A 922 19.28 -39.31 -11.34
C TRP A 922 19.87 -38.15 -10.53
N ASP A 923 19.97 -36.99 -11.17
CA ASP A 923 20.54 -35.75 -10.64
C ASP A 923 19.70 -34.55 -11.10
N SER A 924 19.40 -33.61 -10.20
CA SER A 924 18.58 -32.45 -10.50
C SER A 924 19.30 -31.31 -11.22
N GLY A 925 20.63 -31.27 -11.13
CA GLY A 925 21.40 -30.04 -11.25
C GLY A 925 21.08 -29.03 -10.14
N GLU A 926 21.63 -27.83 -10.25
CA GLU A 926 21.35 -26.70 -9.34
C GLU A 926 19.87 -26.27 -9.43
N MET A 927 19.30 -25.94 -8.28
CA MET A 927 17.91 -25.49 -8.11
C MET A 927 17.84 -24.32 -7.13
N HIS A 928 16.96 -23.35 -7.40
CA HIS A 928 16.66 -22.21 -6.54
C HIS A 928 15.19 -22.23 -6.04
N PRO A 929 14.83 -21.51 -4.95
CA PRO A 929 13.46 -21.43 -4.42
C PRO A 929 12.37 -21.02 -5.42
N TRP A 930 12.75 -20.28 -6.47
CA TRP A 930 11.81 -19.77 -7.48
C TRP A 930 11.71 -20.65 -8.72
N ASP A 931 12.53 -21.70 -8.81
CA ASP A 931 12.50 -22.61 -9.95
C ASP A 931 11.25 -23.49 -9.92
N PRO A 932 10.71 -23.86 -11.09
CA PRO A 932 9.73 -24.94 -11.18
C PRO A 932 10.31 -26.25 -10.63
N PRO A 933 9.50 -27.09 -9.96
CA PRO A 933 9.97 -28.38 -9.46
C PRO A 933 10.51 -29.27 -10.59
N ARG A 934 11.56 -30.02 -10.30
CA ARG A 934 12.17 -30.99 -11.20
C ARG A 934 11.39 -32.32 -11.13
N THR A 935 10.91 -32.78 -12.26
CA THR A 935 10.30 -34.12 -12.38
C THR A 935 11.39 -35.17 -12.53
N PHE A 936 11.29 -36.25 -11.75
CA PHE A 936 12.12 -37.44 -11.94
C PHE A 936 11.27 -38.68 -12.22
N ARG A 937 11.81 -39.56 -13.06
CA ARG A 937 11.27 -40.88 -13.36
C ARG A 937 12.43 -41.84 -13.56
N VAL A 938 12.66 -42.71 -12.58
CA VAL A 938 13.88 -43.50 -12.43
C VAL A 938 13.52 -44.99 -12.39
N ASP A 939 14.20 -45.78 -13.22
CA ASP A 939 14.14 -47.24 -13.15
C ASP A 939 14.87 -47.72 -11.90
N VAL A 940 14.15 -48.41 -11.01
CA VAL A 940 14.67 -48.97 -9.76
C VAL A 940 14.58 -50.50 -9.75
N THR A 941 14.46 -51.11 -10.91
CA THR A 941 14.39 -52.57 -11.07
C THR A 941 15.62 -53.23 -10.46
N GLY A 942 15.40 -54.11 -9.49
CA GLY A 942 16.48 -54.84 -8.80
C GLY A 942 17.21 -54.04 -7.71
N VAL A 943 16.91 -52.74 -7.53
CA VAL A 943 17.52 -51.91 -6.49
C VAL A 943 17.08 -52.39 -5.10
N ARG A 944 18.04 -52.63 -4.21
CA ARG A 944 17.76 -53.08 -2.84
C ARG A 944 17.71 -51.92 -1.84
N VAL A 945 18.59 -50.95 -1.98
CA VAL A 945 18.67 -49.74 -1.14
C VAL A 945 18.59 -48.51 -2.02
N LEU A 946 17.66 -47.61 -1.69
CA LEU A 946 17.45 -46.32 -2.35
C LEU A 946 17.82 -45.19 -1.40
N ILE A 947 18.58 -44.20 -1.88
CA ILE A 947 18.92 -42.99 -1.13
C ILE A 947 18.45 -41.75 -1.90
N LEU A 948 17.69 -40.89 -1.24
CA LEU A 948 17.41 -39.52 -1.69
C LEU A 948 18.39 -38.57 -0.99
N ARG A 949 19.25 -37.91 -1.75
CA ARG A 949 20.35 -37.09 -1.21
C ARG A 949 20.17 -35.63 -1.58
N GLN A 950 20.39 -34.75 -0.61
CA GLN A 950 20.54 -33.30 -0.80
C GLN A 950 22.01 -32.92 -0.60
N ILE A 951 22.54 -32.13 -1.52
CA ILE A 951 23.95 -31.70 -1.63
C ILE A 951 24.01 -30.17 -1.45
N GLU A 952 25.05 -29.65 -0.79
CA GLU A 952 25.27 -28.20 -0.62
C GLU A 952 26.14 -27.63 -1.75
N GLU A 953 25.70 -26.54 -2.38
CA GLU A 953 26.55 -25.62 -3.14
C GLU A 953 26.15 -24.18 -2.74
N GLY A 954 27.03 -23.42 -2.07
CA GLY A 954 26.87 -21.96 -1.87
C GLY A 954 26.50 -21.47 -0.44
N HIS A 955 27.38 -20.64 0.15
CA HIS A 955 27.25 -20.12 1.52
C HIS A 955 26.43 -18.83 1.66
N PHE A 956 25.46 -18.84 2.58
CA PHE A 956 25.18 -17.69 3.46
C PHE A 956 24.95 -18.19 4.90
N GLU A 957 25.81 -17.78 5.83
CA GLU A 957 25.61 -17.85 7.29
C GLU A 957 25.29 -19.22 7.96
N GLY A 958 25.71 -20.35 7.36
CA GLY A 958 25.69 -21.66 8.04
C GLY A 958 24.29 -22.21 8.36
N ARG A 959 23.30 -21.86 7.53
CA ARG A 959 21.93 -22.38 7.57
C ARG A 959 21.65 -23.13 6.26
N GLY A 960 21.13 -24.35 6.34
CA GLY A 960 20.86 -25.17 5.16
C GLY A 960 19.63 -24.71 4.37
N ASP A 961 19.44 -25.27 3.17
CA ASP A 961 18.29 -25.00 2.30
C ASP A 961 17.18 -26.04 2.49
N GLY A 962 15.91 -25.62 2.40
CA GLY A 962 14.76 -26.52 2.47
C GLY A 962 14.48 -27.19 1.14
N VAL A 963 14.39 -28.51 1.11
CA VAL A 963 14.03 -29.30 -0.08
C VAL A 963 12.82 -30.17 0.21
N ASP A 964 11.86 -30.17 -0.72
CA ASP A 964 10.70 -31.04 -0.64
C ASP A 964 10.67 -32.05 -1.78
N TRP A 965 10.55 -33.33 -1.41
CA TRP A 965 10.29 -34.43 -2.33
C TRP A 965 8.78 -34.66 -2.39
N VAL A 966 8.10 -34.09 -3.38
CA VAL A 966 6.64 -34.05 -3.44
C VAL A 966 6.08 -35.05 -4.45
N ASP A 967 4.89 -35.56 -4.17
CA ASP A 967 4.19 -36.53 -5.03
C ASP A 967 5.04 -37.77 -5.40
N ILE A 968 5.99 -38.16 -4.54
CA ILE A 968 6.86 -39.32 -4.75
C ILE A 968 6.09 -40.65 -4.67
N ARG A 969 6.34 -41.57 -5.62
CA ARG A 969 5.61 -42.84 -5.77
C ARG A 969 6.54 -43.96 -6.22
N LEU A 970 6.32 -45.16 -5.66
CA LEU A 970 6.92 -46.40 -6.15
C LEU A 970 5.87 -47.23 -6.89
N ARG A 971 6.28 -47.89 -7.99
CA ARG A 971 5.44 -48.86 -8.71
C ARG A 971 6.07 -50.24 -8.74
N LYS A 972 5.22 -51.25 -8.60
CA LYS A 972 5.58 -52.67 -8.82
C LYS A 972 5.50 -53.05 -10.29
#